data_AF-G0NPL6-F1
#
_entry.id   AF-G0NPL6-F1
#
_cell.length_a   1.000
_cell.length_b   1.000
_cell.length_c   1.000
_cell.angle_alpha   90.00
_cell.angle_beta   90.00
_cell.angle_gamma   90.00
#
_symmetry.space_group_name_H-M   'P 1'
#
loop_
_entity.id
_entity.type
_entity.pdbx_description
1 polymer ?
#
loop_
_entity_poly.entity_id
_entity_poly.type
_entity_poly.pdbx_seq_one_letter_code
_entity_poly.pdbx_strand_id
1 'polypeptide(L)'
;MSNSIILKFLVAPSSRLFLRNLTVQTTWWKIPVRQFASEGKRGKRKFVEAAVVKSTKSTKQTVDVWKRMLPSELASALSVDLSEITEILENLDRRNVDAIIGDLPLDDVSILQTTAAFSFKPRFVNGPPKKVEQEDADLRPQSEASSKDLERRPPIVTIMGHVDHGKTTLLDALRNSQIAAGEFGGITQHIGAFSVELTKGRRVTFLDTPGHAAFASMRARGAKGADIVVLVVAADDGVKEQTAQSIKFAKDANVQLVVAVNKIDKPNADPMRAMRSLLEHDVVVEQLGGDIQCVEVSALQSRNLPALQDALLLQADLMDLKATKKGNVEAVIIESSVVHGIGKVCTLVVSRGTLKKGFQTTWWKIPVRQFASEGKRGKRKFVEAAVVKSTKSTKQTADVWKRMLPSELASALSVDLSEITEILENIDRRNVDAIIGDLPLDDVSILQTTAAFSFKPRFVNGPPKKVEQEDADLRPQGEASSKDLERRPPIVTIMGHVDHGKTTLLDALRNSQIAAGEFGGITQHIGAFSVELTKGRRVTFLDTPGHAAFASMRARGAKGADIVVLVVAADDGVKEQTAQSIKFAKDANVQLVVAVNKIDKPNADPMRAMRSLLEHDVVVEQLGGDIQCVEVSALQSRNLPALQDALLLQADLMDLKATKKGNVEAVIIESSVIHGIGKVCTLVVSRGTLKKGCVLVAGNSWCRVKTMHDENGKIVLVASPSQPVRVSGWKDELPTPGDLVLEAETVDRAQKAVNLRIEKTMREKADRDWEETKDQRDKARETYLSNRQQLLDRGQRFGSTLRSIVHRNQRMEKDVEDGSPKFRLIVILIRTDVEGTLEAILEILNTYNSEQCKLQLVDFEVGPPTEKDIELAKETGATLYTFNVETTTKIKQRADAAGVQIDSFNVIYRMVEALKGELSARLPKRTELHLVGEGHVLKEFMISDRGRKRQPIAGTLVNWGNFDRHCVYKFTRGNQVIFEGEIETMKAGMEVVTNAKTNTEVGLALSDKNIRFKEDDQVEAYEKRTITEEIDWYPPGF
;
A
#
# COMPACT_ATOMS: atom_id res chain seq x y z
N MET A 1 11.56 4.81 -30.89
CA MET A 1 11.52 3.54 -31.65
C MET A 1 10.61 2.56 -30.92
N SER A 2 10.05 1.57 -31.62
CA SER A 2 8.90 0.79 -31.16
C SER A 2 9.26 -0.26 -30.10
N ASN A 3 8.58 -0.21 -28.95
CA ASN A 3 8.64 -1.24 -27.91
C ASN A 3 8.34 -2.62 -28.50
N SER A 4 9.30 -3.52 -28.42
CA SER A 4 9.24 -4.87 -28.99
C SER A 4 9.54 -5.88 -27.88
N ILE A 5 8.54 -6.67 -27.46
CA ILE A 5 8.77 -7.77 -26.51
C ILE A 5 9.56 -8.87 -27.21
N ILE A 6 10.79 -9.11 -26.77
CA ILE A 6 11.66 -10.16 -27.32
C ILE A 6 11.49 -11.44 -26.51
N LEU A 7 10.65 -12.35 -27.01
CA LEU A 7 10.63 -13.75 -26.60
C LEU A 7 11.97 -14.43 -26.94
N LYS A 8 12.74 -14.85 -25.93
CA LYS A 8 13.85 -15.80 -26.10
C LYS A 8 13.30 -17.22 -26.08
N PHE A 9 13.46 -17.93 -27.20
CA PHE A 9 13.32 -19.39 -27.26
C PHE A 9 14.71 -20.03 -27.11
N LEU A 10 14.80 -21.11 -26.34
CA LEU A 10 15.97 -22.00 -26.37
C LEU A 10 15.77 -23.03 -27.50
N VAL A 11 16.55 -22.93 -28.56
CA VAL A 11 16.68 -23.95 -29.62
C VAL A 11 18.17 -24.13 -29.91
N ALA A 12 18.62 -25.38 -29.97
CA ALA A 12 20.03 -25.72 -30.23
C ALA A 12 20.46 -25.30 -31.65
N PRO A 13 21.75 -25.01 -31.89
CA PRO A 13 22.18 -24.29 -33.08
C PRO A 13 22.44 -25.21 -34.30
N SER A 14 21.82 -24.89 -35.44
CA SER A 14 22.28 -25.36 -36.75
C SER A 14 21.91 -24.40 -37.89
N SER A 15 22.91 -24.13 -38.75
CA SER A 15 22.84 -23.50 -40.09
C SER A 15 22.27 -22.07 -40.27
N ARG A 16 23.22 -21.17 -40.58
CA ARG A 16 23.13 -19.92 -41.38
C ARG A 16 22.03 -19.90 -42.46
N LEU A 17 21.33 -18.76 -42.67
CA LEU A 17 21.57 -17.77 -43.77
C LEU A 17 20.46 -16.69 -43.93
N PHE A 18 20.85 -15.59 -44.60
CA PHE A 18 20.05 -14.50 -45.23
C PHE A 18 19.25 -13.47 -44.40
N LEU A 19 19.76 -12.23 -44.46
CA LEU A 19 19.04 -10.96 -44.28
C LEU A 19 18.31 -10.54 -45.57
N ARG A 20 17.11 -9.93 -45.47
CA ARG A 20 16.75 -8.67 -46.20
C ARG A 20 15.37 -8.11 -45.83
N ASN A 21 15.36 -6.80 -45.55
CA ASN A 21 14.33 -5.75 -45.75
C ASN A 21 12.83 -6.06 -45.51
N LEU A 22 12.16 -5.21 -44.70
CA LEU A 22 11.03 -4.38 -45.19
C LEU A 22 10.69 -3.20 -44.24
N THR A 23 10.08 -2.15 -44.81
CA THR A 23 9.65 -0.88 -44.18
C THR A 23 8.23 -0.94 -43.62
N VAL A 24 7.87 -0.02 -42.70
CA VAL A 24 6.49 0.19 -42.20
C VAL A 24 6.12 1.67 -42.28
N GLN A 25 5.00 1.98 -42.93
CA GLN A 25 4.36 3.30 -42.93
C GLN A 25 3.42 3.47 -41.72
N THR A 26 3.25 4.72 -41.29
CA THR A 26 2.24 5.14 -40.29
C THR A 26 1.26 6.13 -40.90
N THR A 27 -0.02 5.98 -40.62
CA THR A 27 -1.04 7.02 -40.85
C THR A 27 -1.93 7.17 -39.61
N TRP A 28 -2.21 8.42 -39.25
CA TRP A 28 -3.09 8.83 -38.16
C TRP A 28 -4.42 9.33 -38.73
N TRP A 29 -5.53 9.16 -38.01
CA TRP A 29 -6.72 10.01 -38.20
C TRP A 29 -7.38 10.37 -36.85
N LYS A 30 -7.93 11.59 -36.80
CA LYS A 30 -8.64 12.18 -35.65
C LYS A 30 -10.11 11.74 -35.62
N ILE A 31 -10.71 11.70 -34.43
CA ILE A 31 -12.17 11.55 -34.24
C ILE A 31 -12.76 12.90 -33.78
N PRO A 32 -13.81 13.43 -34.43
CA PRO A 32 -14.55 14.61 -33.97
C PRO A 32 -15.82 14.26 -33.16
N VAL A 33 -16.34 15.26 -32.43
CA VAL A 33 -17.51 15.20 -31.53
C VAL A 33 -18.82 15.55 -32.25
N ARG A 34 -19.96 14.92 -31.88
CA ARG A 34 -21.35 15.48 -31.82
C ARG A 34 -22.35 14.40 -31.34
N GLN A 35 -23.16 14.63 -30.30
CA GLN A 35 -24.51 15.27 -30.25
C GLN A 35 -25.68 14.38 -30.76
N PHE A 36 -26.79 14.41 -30.01
CA PHE A 36 -28.02 13.62 -30.17
C PHE A 36 -29.15 14.41 -30.88
N ALA A 37 -30.27 13.71 -31.16
CA ALA A 37 -31.54 14.16 -31.81
C ALA A 37 -31.49 14.23 -33.36
N SER A 38 -32.55 13.89 -34.13
CA SER A 38 -33.86 13.26 -33.85
C SER A 38 -34.51 12.74 -35.15
N GLU A 39 -35.52 11.88 -35.02
CA GLU A 39 -36.61 11.45 -35.95
C GLU A 39 -36.68 11.93 -37.44
N GLY A 40 -37.19 11.08 -38.35
CA GLY A 40 -37.73 11.58 -39.64
C GLY A 40 -37.95 10.60 -40.79
N LYS A 41 -39.14 9.99 -40.87
CA LYS A 41 -39.62 9.00 -41.88
C LYS A 41 -39.59 9.44 -43.38
N ARG A 42 -39.50 8.41 -44.26
CA ARG A 42 -40.16 8.24 -45.60
C ARG A 42 -39.77 9.13 -46.80
N GLY A 43 -39.05 8.53 -47.76
CA GLY A 43 -39.71 7.77 -48.84
C GLY A 43 -39.88 8.36 -50.26
N LYS A 44 -39.89 7.43 -51.23
CA LYS A 44 -40.30 7.48 -52.66
C LYS A 44 -39.27 7.93 -53.74
N ARG A 45 -39.04 6.98 -54.65
CA ARG A 45 -38.35 7.07 -55.95
C ARG A 45 -39.24 7.76 -57.00
N LYS A 46 -38.65 8.46 -57.99
CA LYS A 46 -38.52 7.96 -59.39
C LYS A 46 -37.68 8.91 -60.29
N PHE A 47 -37.20 8.34 -61.40
CA PHE A 47 -36.28 8.89 -62.40
C PHE A 47 -37.00 9.42 -63.66
N VAL A 48 -36.29 10.21 -64.49
CA VAL A 48 -36.32 10.34 -65.98
C VAL A 48 -35.31 11.47 -66.36
N GLU A 49 -34.51 11.50 -67.44
CA GLU A 49 -33.92 10.52 -68.40
C GLU A 49 -32.60 11.16 -68.95
N ALA A 50 -31.45 10.47 -69.07
CA ALA A 50 -30.95 9.61 -70.16
C ALA A 50 -30.13 10.30 -71.29
N ALA A 51 -28.82 9.97 -71.38
CA ALA A 51 -28.00 10.07 -72.59
C ALA A 51 -26.74 9.16 -72.56
N VAL A 52 -26.83 8.01 -73.23
CA VAL A 52 -25.77 7.24 -73.93
C VAL A 52 -24.39 6.99 -73.26
N VAL A 53 -24.24 5.85 -72.56
CA VAL A 53 -22.98 5.05 -72.47
C VAL A 53 -23.32 3.54 -72.50
N LYS A 54 -22.43 2.70 -73.05
CA LYS A 54 -22.71 1.29 -73.45
C LYS A 54 -22.97 0.31 -72.29
N SER A 55 -24.22 -0.17 -72.21
CA SER A 55 -24.67 -1.47 -71.65
C SER A 55 -23.94 -2.05 -70.42
N THR A 56 -24.20 -1.48 -69.25
CA THR A 56 -23.89 -2.11 -67.95
C THR A 56 -24.87 -3.23 -67.60
N LYS A 57 -24.37 -4.40 -67.18
CA LYS A 57 -25.20 -5.49 -66.60
C LYS A 57 -25.92 -4.98 -65.35
N SER A 58 -27.22 -5.26 -65.20
CA SER A 58 -27.89 -4.98 -63.93
C SER A 58 -27.38 -5.93 -62.84
N THR A 59 -26.82 -5.34 -61.79
CA THR A 59 -26.41 -6.07 -60.58
C THR A 59 -27.64 -6.23 -59.69
N LYS A 60 -28.35 -7.37 -59.84
CA LYS A 60 -29.23 -7.86 -58.77
C LYS A 60 -28.43 -7.87 -57.46
N GLN A 61 -28.98 -7.33 -56.37
CA GLN A 61 -28.32 -7.37 -55.07
C GLN A 61 -28.03 -8.82 -54.70
N THR A 62 -26.77 -9.11 -54.39
CA THR A 62 -26.33 -10.46 -54.00
C THR A 62 -26.44 -10.63 -52.51
N VAL A 63 -27.13 -11.70 -52.07
CA VAL A 63 -27.23 -12.07 -50.66
C VAL A 63 -26.44 -13.35 -50.44
N ASP A 64 -25.55 -13.31 -49.45
CA ASP A 64 -24.74 -14.46 -49.06
C ASP A 64 -25.62 -15.43 -48.25
N VAL A 65 -25.81 -16.63 -48.80
CA VAL A 65 -26.58 -17.74 -48.20
C VAL A 65 -25.69 -18.96 -48.04
N TRP A 66 -26.04 -19.89 -47.15
CA TRP A 66 -25.32 -21.15 -46.98
C TRP A 66 -26.28 -22.34 -47.08
N LYS A 67 -25.73 -23.55 -47.22
CA LYS A 67 -26.53 -24.78 -47.17
C LYS A 67 -27.06 -24.98 -45.76
N ARG A 68 -28.28 -25.51 -45.62
CA ARG A 68 -28.93 -25.76 -44.32
C ARG A 68 -29.03 -24.48 -43.47
N MET A 69 -29.48 -23.40 -44.10
CA MET A 69 -29.74 -22.11 -43.46
C MET A 69 -31.07 -22.16 -42.71
N LEU A 70 -31.13 -21.57 -41.51
CA LEU A 70 -32.37 -21.49 -40.72
C LEU A 70 -33.34 -20.45 -41.32
N PRO A 71 -34.66 -20.59 -41.15
CA PRO A 71 -35.63 -19.53 -41.46
C PRO A 71 -35.26 -18.18 -40.82
N SER A 72 -34.82 -18.20 -39.55
CA SER A 72 -34.34 -17.02 -38.82
C SER A 72 -33.05 -16.40 -39.40
N GLU A 73 -32.10 -17.23 -39.82
CA GLU A 73 -30.89 -16.80 -40.52
C GLU A 73 -31.22 -16.18 -41.89
N LEU A 74 -32.16 -16.78 -42.62
CA LEU A 74 -32.62 -16.31 -43.94
C LEU A 74 -33.32 -14.95 -43.85
N ALA A 75 -34.13 -14.75 -42.81
CA ALA A 75 -34.72 -13.45 -42.45
C ALA A 75 -33.64 -12.39 -42.17
N SER A 76 -32.66 -12.73 -41.32
CA SER A 76 -31.55 -11.83 -41.02
C SER A 76 -30.67 -11.52 -42.25
N ALA A 77 -30.50 -12.46 -43.18
CA ALA A 77 -29.68 -12.27 -44.39
C ALA A 77 -30.40 -11.45 -45.49
N LEU A 78 -31.72 -11.59 -45.60
CA LEU A 78 -32.55 -10.79 -46.49
C LEU A 78 -32.91 -9.41 -45.90
N SER A 79 -32.71 -9.21 -44.60
CA SER A 79 -33.15 -8.02 -43.85
C SER A 79 -34.67 -7.82 -43.91
N VAL A 80 -35.41 -8.92 -43.73
CA VAL A 80 -36.87 -9.02 -43.79
C VAL A 80 -37.37 -9.67 -42.50
N ASP A 81 -38.55 -9.28 -42.02
CA ASP A 81 -39.13 -9.88 -40.81
C ASP A 81 -39.49 -11.36 -41.01
N LEU A 82 -39.30 -12.17 -39.97
CA LEU A 82 -39.49 -13.62 -40.03
C LEU A 82 -40.86 -14.01 -40.60
N SER A 83 -41.91 -13.28 -40.24
CA SER A 83 -43.30 -13.51 -40.67
C SER A 83 -43.52 -13.42 -42.18
N GLU A 84 -42.81 -12.55 -42.89
CA GLU A 84 -42.93 -12.45 -44.36
C GLU A 84 -42.25 -13.65 -45.06
N ILE A 85 -41.21 -14.21 -44.43
CA ILE A 85 -40.50 -15.39 -44.92
C ILE A 85 -41.30 -16.67 -44.61
N THR A 86 -41.93 -16.78 -43.44
CA THR A 86 -42.76 -17.94 -43.11
C THR A 86 -43.92 -18.07 -44.07
N GLU A 87 -44.64 -16.99 -44.39
CA GLU A 87 -45.76 -17.02 -45.34
C GLU A 87 -45.33 -17.50 -46.74
N ILE A 88 -44.14 -17.11 -47.22
CA ILE A 88 -43.61 -17.57 -48.51
C ILE A 88 -43.16 -19.04 -48.43
N LEU A 89 -42.50 -19.46 -47.35
CA LEU A 89 -42.05 -20.84 -47.17
C LEU A 89 -43.21 -21.83 -47.03
N GLU A 90 -44.28 -21.47 -46.31
CA GLU A 90 -45.52 -22.26 -46.21
C GLU A 90 -46.21 -22.44 -47.56
N ASN A 91 -46.24 -21.38 -48.38
CA ASN A 91 -46.83 -21.41 -49.72
C ASN A 91 -45.97 -22.15 -50.76
N LEU A 92 -44.66 -22.32 -50.53
CA LEU A 92 -43.74 -23.03 -51.45
C LEU A 92 -43.78 -24.56 -51.30
N ASP A 93 -43.74 -25.09 -50.08
CA ASP A 93 -43.92 -26.52 -49.80
C ASP A 93 -44.40 -26.71 -48.34
N ARG A 94 -45.44 -27.53 -48.14
CA ARG A 94 -45.98 -27.85 -46.82
C ARG A 94 -44.95 -28.47 -45.87
N ARG A 95 -43.87 -29.06 -46.39
CA ARG A 95 -42.77 -29.61 -45.59
C ARG A 95 -41.90 -28.53 -44.91
N ASN A 96 -41.99 -27.27 -45.34
CA ASN A 96 -41.31 -26.17 -44.64
C ASN A 96 -42.02 -25.79 -43.32
N VAL A 97 -43.28 -26.20 -43.08
CA VAL A 97 -44.04 -25.84 -41.87
C VAL A 97 -43.36 -26.34 -40.59
N ASP A 98 -42.91 -27.59 -40.58
CA ASP A 98 -42.16 -28.16 -39.43
C ASP A 98 -40.82 -27.44 -39.23
N ALA A 99 -40.19 -26.97 -40.31
CA ALA A 99 -38.94 -26.21 -40.26
C ALA A 99 -39.14 -24.78 -39.74
N ILE A 100 -40.30 -24.17 -40.00
CA ILE A 100 -40.69 -22.87 -39.46
C ILE A 100 -40.98 -22.97 -37.95
N ILE A 101 -41.78 -23.97 -37.53
CA ILE A 101 -42.19 -24.14 -36.13
C ILE A 101 -40.98 -24.50 -35.25
N GLY A 102 -40.06 -25.31 -35.75
CA GLY A 102 -38.87 -25.75 -35.00
C GLY A 102 -37.60 -24.91 -35.19
N ASP A 103 -37.64 -23.86 -36.03
CA ASP A 103 -36.46 -23.19 -36.62
C ASP A 103 -35.39 -24.23 -37.01
N LEU A 104 -35.75 -25.14 -37.94
CA LEU A 104 -34.89 -26.21 -38.43
C LEU A 104 -34.30 -25.85 -39.80
N PRO A 105 -33.17 -26.47 -40.19
CA PRO A 105 -32.46 -26.06 -41.40
C PRO A 105 -33.25 -26.32 -42.68
N LEU A 106 -33.42 -25.27 -43.49
CA LEU A 106 -34.11 -25.34 -44.78
C LEU A 106 -33.27 -26.06 -45.85
N ASP A 107 -33.96 -26.71 -46.79
CA ASP A 107 -33.34 -27.27 -47.97
C ASP A 107 -32.88 -26.19 -48.95
N ASP A 108 -31.79 -26.45 -49.66
CA ASP A 108 -31.16 -25.51 -50.62
C ASP A 108 -32.16 -24.98 -51.67
N VAL A 109 -33.20 -25.75 -52.03
CA VAL A 109 -34.25 -25.35 -52.98
C VAL A 109 -35.18 -24.29 -52.37
N SER A 110 -35.66 -24.48 -51.14
CA SER A 110 -36.51 -23.50 -50.43
C SER A 110 -35.78 -22.17 -50.23
N ILE A 111 -34.48 -22.23 -49.90
CA ILE A 111 -33.61 -21.05 -49.77
C ILE A 111 -33.50 -20.31 -51.12
N LEU A 112 -33.27 -21.04 -52.22
CA LEU A 112 -33.17 -20.46 -53.57
C LEU A 112 -34.49 -19.84 -54.06
N GLN A 113 -35.63 -20.47 -53.78
CA GLN A 113 -36.95 -19.97 -54.18
C GLN A 113 -37.35 -18.73 -53.38
N THR A 114 -37.15 -18.74 -52.06
CA THR A 114 -37.46 -17.61 -51.18
C THR A 114 -36.59 -16.40 -51.51
N THR A 115 -35.27 -16.57 -51.66
CA THR A 115 -34.37 -15.47 -52.07
C THR A 115 -34.72 -14.91 -53.46
N ALA A 116 -35.19 -15.75 -54.39
CA ALA A 116 -35.66 -15.31 -55.70
C ALA A 116 -36.99 -14.56 -55.64
N ALA A 117 -37.92 -14.94 -54.74
CA ALA A 117 -39.19 -14.24 -54.52
C ALA A 117 -38.95 -12.79 -54.05
N PHE A 118 -38.02 -12.59 -53.12
CA PHE A 118 -37.56 -11.25 -52.71
C PHE A 118 -36.63 -10.55 -53.73
N SER A 119 -36.50 -11.08 -54.95
CA SER A 119 -35.73 -10.50 -56.07
C SER A 119 -34.20 -10.39 -55.87
N PHE A 120 -33.65 -11.02 -54.84
CA PHE A 120 -32.20 -11.09 -54.62
C PHE A 120 -31.54 -12.15 -55.50
N LYS A 121 -30.21 -12.08 -55.63
CA LYS A 121 -29.41 -13.13 -56.29
C LYS A 121 -28.58 -13.88 -55.23
N PRO A 122 -28.96 -15.12 -54.87
CA PRO A 122 -28.23 -15.87 -53.84
C PRO A 122 -26.80 -16.17 -54.28
N ARG A 123 -25.86 -16.01 -53.34
CA ARG A 123 -24.45 -16.37 -53.46
C ARG A 123 -24.11 -17.35 -52.34
N PHE A 124 -23.76 -18.58 -52.70
CA PHE A 124 -23.41 -19.57 -51.69
C PHE A 124 -22.04 -19.29 -51.06
N VAL A 125 -22.02 -19.17 -49.73
CA VAL A 125 -20.82 -19.05 -48.88
C VAL A 125 -20.71 -20.25 -47.93
N ASN A 126 -19.50 -20.52 -47.46
CA ASN A 126 -19.20 -21.67 -46.59
C ASN A 126 -19.53 -21.36 -45.12
N GLY A 127 -20.83 -21.32 -44.80
CA GLY A 127 -21.36 -21.13 -43.45
C GLY A 127 -21.63 -19.66 -43.06
N PRO A 128 -22.32 -19.44 -41.93
CA PRO A 128 -22.75 -18.10 -41.50
C PRO A 128 -21.58 -17.13 -41.29
N PRO A 129 -21.67 -15.87 -41.76
CA PRO A 129 -20.71 -14.84 -41.43
C PRO A 129 -20.82 -14.49 -39.94
N LYS A 130 -19.70 -14.58 -39.21
CA LYS A 130 -19.65 -14.24 -37.78
C LYS A 130 -19.99 -12.75 -37.58
N LYS A 131 -21.11 -12.47 -36.90
CA LYS A 131 -21.43 -11.11 -36.43
C LYS A 131 -20.34 -10.61 -35.49
N VAL A 132 -19.97 -9.34 -35.66
CA VAL A 132 -19.11 -8.62 -34.72
C VAL A 132 -20.03 -7.69 -33.93
N GLU A 133 -20.38 -8.11 -32.73
CA GLU A 133 -21.10 -7.29 -31.75
C GLU A 133 -20.16 -6.99 -30.57
N GLN A 134 -20.32 -5.80 -29.99
CA GLN A 134 -19.50 -5.33 -28.88
C GLN A 134 -20.02 -5.91 -27.57
N GLU A 135 -19.45 -7.03 -27.14
CA GLU A 135 -19.63 -7.57 -25.78
C GLU A 135 -18.28 -7.71 -25.09
N ASP A 136 -18.28 -7.52 -23.77
CA ASP A 136 -17.09 -7.69 -22.93
C ASP A 136 -16.53 -9.10 -23.07
N ALA A 137 -15.22 -9.21 -23.33
CA ALA A 137 -14.53 -10.46 -23.59
C ALA A 137 -14.34 -11.28 -22.30
N ASP A 138 -15.42 -11.86 -21.83
CA ASP A 138 -15.49 -12.83 -20.75
C ASP A 138 -14.80 -14.13 -21.21
N LEU A 139 -13.47 -14.18 -21.09
CA LEU A 139 -12.60 -15.32 -21.43
C LEU A 139 -12.77 -16.45 -20.41
N ARG A 140 -13.99 -16.98 -20.32
CA ARG A 140 -14.27 -18.25 -19.65
C ARG A 140 -13.58 -19.37 -20.45
N PRO A 141 -12.89 -20.32 -19.79
CA PRO A 141 -12.19 -21.39 -20.49
C PRO A 141 -13.18 -22.20 -21.33
N GLN A 142 -12.90 -22.35 -22.62
CA GLN A 142 -13.76 -23.08 -23.53
C GLN A 142 -13.82 -24.57 -23.18
N SER A 143 -14.96 -25.19 -23.49
CA SER A 143 -15.24 -26.60 -23.34
C SER A 143 -14.17 -27.50 -23.96
N GLU A 144 -14.03 -28.69 -23.38
CA GLU A 144 -12.97 -29.67 -23.65
C GLU A 144 -12.63 -29.86 -25.13
N ALA A 145 -11.32 -29.88 -25.41
CA ALA A 145 -10.83 -30.14 -26.76
C ALA A 145 -11.24 -31.53 -27.26
N SER A 146 -11.45 -31.64 -28.58
CA SER A 146 -11.72 -32.92 -29.21
C SER A 146 -10.63 -33.94 -28.87
N SER A 147 -11.02 -35.17 -28.53
CA SER A 147 -10.09 -36.23 -28.09
C SER A 147 -9.04 -36.61 -29.15
N LYS A 148 -9.20 -36.14 -30.40
CA LYS A 148 -8.27 -36.33 -31.52
C LYS A 148 -7.16 -35.27 -31.60
N ASP A 149 -7.28 -34.13 -30.91
CA ASP A 149 -6.28 -33.04 -30.93
C ASP A 149 -5.33 -33.05 -29.72
N LEU A 150 -5.49 -34.01 -28.81
CA LEU A 150 -4.76 -34.14 -27.55
C LEU A 150 -3.46 -34.95 -27.71
N GLU A 151 -2.31 -34.29 -27.60
CA GLU A 151 -1.00 -34.94 -27.60
C GLU A 151 -0.44 -35.09 -26.17
N ARG A 152 0.38 -36.12 -25.91
CA ARG A 152 1.07 -36.29 -24.62
C ARG A 152 2.06 -35.14 -24.39
N ARG A 153 1.97 -34.48 -23.24
CA ARG A 153 2.89 -33.41 -22.81
C ARG A 153 3.85 -33.89 -21.71
N PRO A 154 5.04 -33.28 -21.57
CA PRO A 154 5.90 -33.53 -20.41
C PRO A 154 5.18 -33.09 -19.12
N PRO A 155 5.35 -33.82 -17.99
CA PRO A 155 4.85 -33.39 -16.69
C PRO A 155 5.67 -32.19 -16.17
N ILE A 156 5.02 -31.37 -15.35
CA ILE A 156 5.61 -30.28 -14.60
C ILE A 156 5.75 -30.74 -13.14
N VAL A 157 6.96 -30.71 -12.59
CA VAL A 157 7.30 -31.29 -11.29
C VAL A 157 7.92 -30.25 -10.38
N THR A 158 7.32 -29.95 -9.23
CA THR A 158 7.88 -29.00 -8.24
C THR A 158 8.56 -29.75 -7.10
N ILE A 159 9.76 -29.34 -6.68
CA ILE A 159 10.46 -29.95 -5.54
C ILE A 159 10.30 -29.08 -4.28
N MET A 160 9.92 -29.69 -3.16
CA MET A 160 9.57 -29.05 -1.88
C MET A 160 10.12 -29.81 -0.66
N GLY A 161 10.06 -29.21 0.55
CA GLY A 161 10.65 -29.74 1.79
C GLY A 161 11.35 -28.66 2.63
N HIS A 162 12.07 -29.03 3.69
CA HIS A 162 12.82 -28.11 4.57
C HIS A 162 14.15 -27.66 3.98
N VAL A 163 14.65 -26.46 4.33
CA VAL A 163 15.92 -25.86 3.82
C VAL A 163 17.05 -26.89 3.74
N ASP A 164 17.33 -27.61 4.84
CA ASP A 164 18.47 -28.52 4.90
C ASP A 164 18.21 -29.94 4.39
N HIS A 165 17.03 -30.28 3.87
CA HIS A 165 16.75 -31.63 3.38
C HIS A 165 17.43 -31.96 2.02
N GLY A 166 18.21 -31.04 1.47
CA GLY A 166 18.99 -31.27 0.25
C GLY A 166 18.16 -31.25 -1.03
N LYS A 167 17.15 -30.36 -1.12
CA LYS A 167 16.36 -30.15 -2.35
C LYS A 167 17.23 -29.64 -3.49
N THR A 168 18.03 -28.60 -3.27
CA THR A 168 18.90 -28.01 -4.30
C THR A 168 19.98 -29.01 -4.72
N THR A 169 20.55 -29.78 -3.78
CA THR A 169 21.46 -30.90 -4.12
C THR A 169 20.77 -32.03 -4.90
N LEU A 170 19.50 -32.34 -4.61
CA LEU A 170 18.73 -33.34 -5.36
C LEU A 170 18.42 -32.84 -6.79
N LEU A 171 18.09 -31.55 -6.94
CA LEU A 171 17.89 -30.91 -8.23
C LEU A 171 19.18 -30.84 -9.05
N ASP A 172 20.30 -30.48 -8.45
CA ASP A 172 21.62 -30.46 -9.10
C ASP A 172 22.03 -31.85 -9.60
N ALA A 173 21.83 -32.89 -8.78
CA ALA A 173 22.10 -34.27 -9.17
C ALA A 173 21.12 -34.80 -10.25
N LEU A 174 19.89 -34.26 -10.34
CA LEU A 174 18.96 -34.53 -11.44
C LEU A 174 19.26 -33.71 -12.71
N ARG A 175 19.89 -32.53 -12.58
CA ARG A 175 20.30 -31.63 -13.67
C ARG A 175 21.65 -31.98 -14.31
N ASN A 176 22.50 -32.72 -13.60
CA ASN A 176 23.95 -32.75 -13.82
C ASN A 176 24.57 -31.33 -13.79
N SER A 177 24.10 -30.47 -12.88
CA SER A 177 24.62 -29.12 -12.63
C SER A 177 25.13 -28.97 -11.19
N GLN A 178 25.87 -27.89 -10.92
CA GLN A 178 26.19 -27.43 -9.57
C GLN A 178 25.77 -25.97 -9.45
N ILE A 179 24.55 -25.74 -8.97
CA ILE A 179 23.96 -24.41 -8.74
C ILE A 179 24.03 -24.07 -7.24
N ALA A 180 23.87 -25.08 -6.36
CA ALA A 180 23.94 -24.91 -4.91
C ALA A 180 25.28 -24.31 -4.41
N ALA A 181 26.36 -24.43 -5.18
CA ALA A 181 27.67 -23.86 -4.87
C ALA A 181 27.84 -22.39 -5.30
N GLY A 182 26.93 -21.86 -6.13
CA GLY A 182 27.03 -20.51 -6.70
C GLY A 182 25.99 -19.50 -6.19
N GLU A 183 25.03 -19.92 -5.36
CA GLU A 183 24.03 -19.04 -4.74
C GLU A 183 24.42 -18.63 -3.33
N PHE A 184 24.21 -17.35 -2.99
CA PHE A 184 24.59 -16.77 -1.70
C PHE A 184 23.87 -17.48 -0.55
N GLY A 185 24.62 -18.13 0.35
CA GLY A 185 24.07 -18.94 1.45
C GLY A 185 23.66 -20.37 1.07
N GLY A 186 23.96 -20.85 -0.14
CA GLY A 186 23.75 -22.26 -0.54
C GLY A 186 22.28 -22.68 -0.73
N ILE A 187 21.38 -21.72 -0.91
CA ILE A 187 19.93 -21.93 -1.05
C ILE A 187 19.38 -21.32 -2.34
N THR A 188 18.45 -22.01 -2.99
CA THR A 188 17.71 -21.46 -4.13
C THR A 188 16.92 -20.22 -3.69
N GLN A 189 17.14 -19.07 -4.35
CA GLN A 189 16.42 -17.82 -4.04
C GLN A 189 15.30 -17.48 -5.06
N HIS A 190 15.37 -18.00 -6.29
CA HIS A 190 14.42 -17.73 -7.38
C HIS A 190 13.73 -19.02 -7.88
N ILE A 191 12.54 -18.93 -8.49
CA ILE A 191 11.89 -20.12 -9.11
C ILE A 191 12.43 -20.33 -10.52
N GLY A 192 13.44 -21.20 -10.64
CA GLY A 192 13.93 -21.68 -11.93
C GLY A 192 13.03 -22.75 -12.54
N ALA A 193 12.70 -22.60 -13.82
CA ALA A 193 12.04 -23.64 -14.63
C ALA A 193 13.02 -24.22 -15.66
N PHE A 194 13.18 -25.54 -15.69
CA PHE A 194 14.12 -26.23 -16.58
C PHE A 194 13.56 -27.58 -17.02
N SER A 195 13.94 -28.08 -18.19
CA SER A 195 13.53 -29.41 -18.66
C SER A 195 14.72 -30.36 -18.71
N VAL A 196 14.57 -31.53 -18.09
CA VAL A 196 15.56 -32.62 -18.15
C VAL A 196 15.05 -33.69 -19.11
N GLU A 197 15.94 -34.20 -19.96
CA GLU A 197 15.69 -35.40 -20.75
C GLU A 197 16.16 -36.63 -19.97
N LEU A 198 15.25 -37.58 -19.78
CA LEU A 198 15.43 -38.75 -18.94
C LEU A 198 15.73 -39.98 -19.80
N THR A 199 16.14 -41.06 -19.14
CA THR A 199 16.23 -42.38 -19.76
C THR A 199 14.94 -42.72 -20.53
N LYS A 200 15.11 -43.25 -21.76
CA LYS A 200 14.05 -43.50 -22.75
C LYS A 200 13.53 -42.26 -23.51
N GLY A 201 14.26 -41.13 -23.52
CA GLY A 201 14.00 -40.00 -24.43
C GLY A 201 12.75 -39.17 -24.09
N ARG A 202 12.32 -39.21 -22.82
CA ARG A 202 11.17 -38.43 -22.32
C ARG A 202 11.66 -37.22 -21.54
N ARG A 203 10.97 -36.10 -21.70
CA ARG A 203 11.28 -34.86 -20.99
C ARG A 203 10.37 -34.67 -19.78
N VAL A 204 10.92 -34.14 -18.70
CA VAL A 204 10.21 -33.66 -17.52
C VAL A 204 10.62 -32.21 -17.29
N THR A 205 9.65 -31.33 -17.03
CA THR A 205 9.92 -29.94 -16.67
C THR A 205 9.86 -29.83 -15.15
N PHE A 206 10.92 -29.32 -14.55
CA PHE A 206 11.03 -29.16 -13.11
C PHE A 206 10.95 -27.67 -12.73
N LEU A 207 10.27 -27.40 -11.61
CA LEU A 207 10.20 -26.10 -10.95
C LEU A 207 10.95 -26.15 -9.62
N ASP A 208 11.99 -25.35 -9.50
CA ASP A 208 12.77 -25.18 -8.28
C ASP A 208 12.03 -24.23 -7.34
N THR A 209 11.64 -24.63 -6.12
CA THR A 209 11.03 -23.68 -5.18
C THR A 209 11.93 -23.38 -3.98
N PRO A 210 12.11 -22.09 -3.64
CA PRO A 210 12.98 -21.68 -2.55
C PRO A 210 12.54 -22.29 -1.23
N GLY A 211 13.53 -22.71 -0.43
CA GLY A 211 13.28 -23.55 0.72
C GLY A 211 12.81 -22.85 1.99
N HIS A 212 13.10 -21.57 2.13
CA HIS A 212 12.97 -20.84 3.39
C HIS A 212 11.50 -20.51 3.72
N ALA A 213 11.18 -20.38 5.01
CA ALA A 213 9.82 -20.09 5.48
C ALA A 213 9.26 -18.78 4.89
N ALA A 214 10.11 -17.76 4.70
CA ALA A 214 9.77 -16.47 4.10
C ALA A 214 9.19 -16.57 2.68
N PHE A 215 9.48 -17.65 1.93
CA PHE A 215 9.03 -17.82 0.55
C PHE A 215 7.80 -18.76 0.42
N ALA A 216 6.95 -18.81 1.45
CA ALA A 216 5.73 -19.62 1.46
C ALA A 216 4.81 -19.35 0.25
N SER A 217 4.67 -18.09 -0.18
CA SER A 217 3.88 -17.70 -1.36
C SER A 217 4.43 -18.26 -2.68
N MET A 218 5.77 -18.39 -2.79
CA MET A 218 6.45 -18.99 -3.95
C MET A 218 6.27 -20.51 -3.98
N ARG A 219 6.36 -21.19 -2.83
CA ARG A 219 6.04 -22.62 -2.70
C ARG A 219 4.58 -22.91 -3.06
N ALA A 220 3.63 -22.09 -2.58
CA ALA A 220 2.21 -22.23 -2.93
C ALA A 220 1.92 -21.96 -4.43
N ARG A 221 2.65 -21.03 -5.08
CA ARG A 221 2.55 -20.79 -6.53
C ARG A 221 3.14 -21.96 -7.33
N GLY A 222 4.30 -22.47 -6.93
CA GLY A 222 4.93 -23.64 -7.54
C GLY A 222 4.11 -24.92 -7.37
N ALA A 223 3.34 -25.06 -6.28
CA ALA A 223 2.35 -26.11 -6.12
C ALA A 223 1.27 -26.02 -7.22
N LYS A 224 0.60 -24.86 -7.33
CA LYS A 224 -0.49 -24.62 -8.29
C LYS A 224 -0.06 -24.68 -9.77
N GLY A 225 1.23 -24.57 -10.06
CA GLY A 225 1.78 -24.63 -11.42
C GLY A 225 2.28 -26.01 -11.85
N ALA A 226 2.18 -27.05 -11.00
CA ALA A 226 2.75 -28.36 -11.26
C ALA A 226 1.72 -29.50 -11.26
N ASP A 227 2.06 -30.58 -11.98
CA ASP A 227 1.28 -31.82 -12.04
C ASP A 227 1.71 -32.81 -10.94
N ILE A 228 2.96 -32.73 -10.47
CA ILE A 228 3.53 -33.57 -9.41
C ILE A 228 4.34 -32.69 -8.43
N VAL A 229 4.24 -32.96 -7.13
CA VAL A 229 5.13 -32.39 -6.11
C VAL A 229 6.05 -33.48 -5.54
N VAL A 230 7.36 -33.27 -5.62
CA VAL A 230 8.36 -34.09 -4.93
C VAL A 230 8.61 -33.52 -3.54
N LEU A 231 8.25 -34.26 -2.50
CA LEU A 231 8.48 -33.89 -1.10
C LEU A 231 9.79 -34.50 -0.59
N VAL A 232 10.79 -33.67 -0.34
CA VAL A 232 12.11 -34.09 0.14
C VAL A 232 12.17 -34.07 1.67
N VAL A 233 12.46 -35.23 2.25
CA VAL A 233 12.55 -35.47 3.70
C VAL A 233 13.93 -36.03 4.01
N ALA A 234 14.65 -35.50 4.99
CA ALA A 234 15.95 -36.04 5.36
C ALA A 234 15.81 -37.27 6.28
N ALA A 235 16.54 -38.35 5.98
CA ALA A 235 16.52 -39.60 6.73
C ALA A 235 17.03 -39.44 8.18
N ASP A 236 17.87 -38.45 8.45
CA ASP A 236 18.39 -38.14 9.78
C ASP A 236 17.46 -37.24 10.63
N ASP A 237 16.49 -36.56 10.01
CA ASP A 237 15.81 -35.41 10.63
C ASP A 237 14.26 -35.45 10.56
N GLY A 238 13.69 -36.23 9.64
CA GLY A 238 12.24 -36.45 9.51
C GLY A 238 11.47 -35.23 9.00
N VAL A 239 10.17 -35.18 9.29
CA VAL A 239 9.33 -34.03 8.91
C VAL A 239 9.56 -32.84 9.84
N LYS A 240 9.72 -31.65 9.24
CA LYS A 240 9.81 -30.34 9.92
C LYS A 240 8.62 -29.47 9.56
N GLU A 241 8.41 -28.38 10.30
CA GLU A 241 7.33 -27.40 10.06
C GLU A 241 7.26 -26.92 8.61
N GLN A 242 8.40 -26.64 7.95
CA GLN A 242 8.43 -26.24 6.54
C GLN A 242 7.99 -27.36 5.60
N THR A 243 8.33 -28.62 5.91
CA THR A 243 7.88 -29.81 5.16
C THR A 243 6.38 -30.03 5.37
N ALA A 244 5.86 -29.87 6.59
CA ALA A 244 4.42 -29.91 6.88
C ALA A 244 3.64 -28.81 6.14
N GLN A 245 4.18 -27.59 6.07
CA GLN A 245 3.62 -26.52 5.21
C GLN A 245 3.62 -26.91 3.73
N SER A 246 4.68 -27.55 3.23
CA SER A 246 4.74 -28.03 1.84
C SER A 246 3.75 -29.16 1.55
N ILE A 247 3.51 -30.07 2.51
CA ILE A 247 2.42 -31.06 2.43
C ILE A 247 1.07 -30.34 2.32
N LYS A 248 0.83 -29.31 3.15
CA LYS A 248 -0.39 -28.51 3.07
C LYS A 248 -0.55 -27.82 1.71
N PHE A 249 0.49 -27.18 1.18
CA PHE A 249 0.40 -26.53 -0.15
C PHE A 249 0.16 -27.51 -1.30
N ALA A 250 0.69 -28.74 -1.24
CA ALA A 250 0.40 -29.78 -2.22
C ALA A 250 -1.07 -30.26 -2.13
N LYS A 251 -1.58 -30.45 -0.91
CA LYS A 251 -2.99 -30.81 -0.65
C LYS A 251 -3.95 -29.68 -1.06
N ASP A 252 -3.66 -28.42 -0.70
CA ASP A 252 -4.44 -27.22 -1.07
C ASP A 252 -4.46 -26.99 -2.59
N ALA A 253 -3.47 -27.48 -3.33
CA ALA A 253 -3.40 -27.42 -4.78
C ALA A 253 -3.99 -28.66 -5.48
N ASN A 254 -4.36 -29.70 -4.73
CA ASN A 254 -4.80 -31.02 -5.22
C ASN A 254 -3.79 -31.68 -6.20
N VAL A 255 -2.50 -31.61 -5.87
CA VAL A 255 -1.40 -32.12 -6.72
C VAL A 255 -0.86 -33.44 -6.15
N GLN A 256 -0.54 -34.37 -7.04
CA GLN A 256 -0.02 -35.69 -6.68
C GLN A 256 1.37 -35.60 -6.02
N LEU A 257 1.57 -36.37 -4.95
CA LEU A 257 2.80 -36.37 -4.15
C LEU A 257 3.69 -37.57 -4.49
N VAL A 258 5.00 -37.31 -4.57
CA VAL A 258 6.05 -38.33 -4.56
C VAL A 258 7.05 -37.96 -3.45
N VAL A 259 7.37 -38.88 -2.56
CA VAL A 259 8.30 -38.63 -1.44
C VAL A 259 9.71 -39.05 -1.83
N ALA A 260 10.70 -38.19 -1.56
CA ALA A 260 12.12 -38.50 -1.68
C ALA A 260 12.76 -38.44 -0.27
N VAL A 261 13.05 -39.61 0.30
CA VAL A 261 13.80 -39.71 1.57
C VAL A 261 15.28 -39.59 1.25
N ASN A 262 15.85 -38.41 1.49
CA ASN A 262 17.20 -38.03 1.12
C ASN A 262 18.20 -38.22 2.27
N LYS A 263 19.50 -38.13 1.99
CA LYS A 263 20.63 -38.28 2.95
C LYS A 263 20.77 -39.67 3.59
N ILE A 264 20.38 -40.73 2.88
CA ILE A 264 20.57 -42.13 3.33
C ILE A 264 22.05 -42.55 3.47
N ASP A 265 22.98 -41.70 3.04
CA ASP A 265 24.43 -41.84 3.18
C ASP A 265 24.98 -41.46 4.57
N LYS A 266 24.20 -40.79 5.42
CA LYS A 266 24.63 -40.40 6.77
C LYS A 266 24.64 -41.60 7.75
N PRO A 267 25.58 -41.66 8.70
CA PRO A 267 25.66 -42.74 9.69
C PRO A 267 24.46 -42.78 10.66
N ASN A 268 23.77 -41.65 10.86
CA ASN A 268 22.56 -41.55 11.69
C ASN A 268 21.26 -41.55 10.86
N ALA A 269 21.28 -41.99 9.59
CA ALA A 269 20.10 -42.04 8.75
C ALA A 269 19.14 -43.15 9.20
N ASP A 270 17.88 -42.80 9.47
CA ASP A 270 16.78 -43.74 9.74
C ASP A 270 15.60 -43.44 8.78
N PRO A 271 15.61 -44.03 7.57
CA PRO A 271 14.52 -43.87 6.60
C PRO A 271 13.15 -44.25 7.16
N MET A 272 13.08 -45.27 8.03
CA MET A 272 11.83 -45.73 8.63
C MET A 272 11.26 -44.72 9.63
N ARG A 273 12.11 -44.03 10.39
CA ARG A 273 11.68 -42.90 11.24
C ARG A 273 11.20 -41.72 10.39
N ALA A 274 11.90 -41.38 9.32
CA ALA A 274 11.46 -40.32 8.41
C ALA A 274 10.09 -40.65 7.78
N MET A 275 9.88 -41.88 7.31
CA MET A 275 8.59 -42.35 6.79
C MET A 275 7.48 -42.35 7.86
N ARG A 276 7.77 -42.74 9.11
CA ARG A 276 6.78 -42.65 10.21
C ARG A 276 6.38 -41.21 10.51
N SER A 277 7.32 -40.25 10.48
CA SER A 277 7.00 -38.83 10.70
C SER A 277 6.12 -38.20 9.61
N LEU A 278 6.01 -38.82 8.42
CA LEU A 278 5.06 -38.41 7.38
C LEU A 278 3.62 -38.85 7.70
N LEU A 279 3.46 -39.96 8.43
CA LEU A 279 2.15 -40.47 8.84
C LEU A 279 1.43 -39.51 9.80
N GLU A 280 2.18 -38.77 10.63
CA GLU A 280 1.67 -37.72 11.53
C GLU A 280 1.07 -36.51 10.79
N HIS A 281 1.26 -36.42 9.46
CA HIS A 281 0.76 -35.33 8.60
C HIS A 281 -0.15 -35.85 7.47
N ASP A 282 -0.76 -37.02 7.67
CA ASP A 282 -1.59 -37.75 6.70
C ASP A 282 -0.90 -37.93 5.33
N VAL A 283 0.38 -38.34 5.35
CA VAL A 283 1.13 -38.76 4.16
C VAL A 283 1.59 -40.20 4.37
N VAL A 284 0.79 -41.14 3.88
CA VAL A 284 1.05 -42.58 4.05
C VAL A 284 1.79 -43.11 2.84
N VAL A 285 3.07 -43.44 3.01
CA VAL A 285 3.91 -43.98 1.93
C VAL A 285 3.63 -45.46 1.65
N GLU A 286 3.95 -45.94 0.46
CA GLU A 286 3.77 -47.34 0.05
C GLU A 286 4.38 -48.36 1.03
N GLN A 287 5.56 -48.07 1.59
CA GLN A 287 6.26 -48.90 2.58
C GLN A 287 5.47 -49.06 3.90
N LEU A 288 4.59 -48.11 4.22
CA LEU A 288 3.69 -48.13 5.37
C LEU A 288 2.25 -48.55 4.99
N GLY A 289 2.04 -49.02 3.75
CA GLY A 289 0.76 -49.56 3.28
C GLY A 289 -0.18 -48.55 2.59
N GLY A 290 0.30 -47.34 2.33
CA GLY A 290 -0.41 -46.28 1.60
C GLY A 290 -0.21 -46.34 0.09
N ASP A 291 -0.51 -45.22 -0.58
CA ASP A 291 -0.55 -45.02 -2.02
C ASP A 291 0.47 -44.00 -2.55
N ILE A 292 1.16 -43.28 -1.66
CA ILE A 292 2.16 -42.28 -2.02
C ILE A 292 3.51 -42.95 -2.26
N GLN A 293 4.01 -42.91 -3.50
CA GLN A 293 5.32 -43.43 -3.85
C GLN A 293 6.42 -42.74 -3.05
N CYS A 294 7.32 -43.53 -2.47
CA CYS A 294 8.43 -43.04 -1.68
C CYS A 294 9.74 -43.73 -2.10
N VAL A 295 10.74 -42.93 -2.46
CA VAL A 295 12.05 -43.40 -2.92
C VAL A 295 13.12 -42.92 -1.95
N GLU A 296 13.89 -43.86 -1.43
CA GLU A 296 15.11 -43.59 -0.66
C GLU A 296 16.25 -43.22 -1.62
N VAL A 297 16.82 -42.03 -1.45
CA VAL A 297 17.86 -41.45 -2.32
C VAL A 297 19.03 -40.88 -1.52
N SER A 298 20.22 -40.87 -2.13
CA SER A 298 21.29 -39.97 -1.70
C SER A 298 21.61 -39.04 -2.86
N ALA A 299 21.22 -37.77 -2.72
CA ALA A 299 21.59 -36.73 -3.68
C ALA A 299 23.10 -36.53 -3.76
N LEU A 300 23.84 -36.70 -2.65
CA LEU A 300 25.28 -36.49 -2.58
C LEU A 300 26.08 -37.62 -3.27
N GLN A 301 25.63 -38.87 -3.15
CA GLN A 301 26.27 -40.03 -3.78
C GLN A 301 25.62 -40.43 -5.13
N SER A 302 24.68 -39.62 -5.63
CA SER A 302 23.82 -39.94 -6.79
C SER A 302 23.13 -41.30 -6.73
N ARG A 303 22.85 -41.81 -5.52
CA ARG A 303 22.30 -43.14 -5.28
C ARG A 303 20.78 -43.13 -5.41
N ASN A 304 20.24 -44.11 -6.14
CA ASN A 304 18.81 -44.31 -6.41
C ASN A 304 18.09 -43.16 -7.17
N LEU A 305 18.80 -42.19 -7.72
CA LEU A 305 18.18 -41.13 -8.55
C LEU A 305 17.39 -41.67 -9.76
N PRO A 306 17.84 -42.72 -10.49
CA PRO A 306 17.03 -43.31 -11.57
C PRO A 306 15.69 -43.88 -11.08
N ALA A 307 15.61 -44.37 -9.84
CA ALA A 307 14.34 -44.86 -9.27
C ALA A 307 13.36 -43.72 -8.99
N LEU A 308 13.85 -42.55 -8.53
CA LEU A 308 13.04 -41.34 -8.39
C LEU A 308 12.57 -40.80 -9.75
N GLN A 309 13.42 -40.92 -10.78
CA GLN A 309 13.11 -40.54 -12.16
C GLN A 309 12.04 -41.45 -12.79
N ASP A 310 12.18 -42.78 -12.67
CA ASP A 310 11.18 -43.74 -13.15
C ASP A 310 9.85 -43.60 -12.36
N ALA A 311 9.89 -43.32 -11.05
CA ALA A 311 8.69 -43.01 -10.24
C ALA A 311 7.93 -41.79 -10.79
N LEU A 312 8.62 -40.69 -11.09
CA LEU A 312 8.03 -39.50 -11.70
C LEU A 312 7.42 -39.76 -13.08
N LEU A 313 8.09 -40.55 -13.93
CA LEU A 313 7.57 -40.93 -15.24
C LEU A 313 6.35 -41.87 -15.14
N LEU A 314 6.37 -42.81 -14.21
CA LEU A 314 5.26 -43.72 -13.92
C LEU A 314 4.03 -42.95 -13.44
N GLN A 315 4.21 -42.02 -12.49
CA GLN A 315 3.14 -41.16 -11.98
C GLN A 315 2.57 -40.23 -13.06
N ALA A 316 3.41 -39.74 -13.98
CA ALA A 316 2.97 -38.96 -15.14
C ALA A 316 2.22 -39.78 -16.21
N ASP A 317 2.57 -41.07 -16.38
CA ASP A 317 1.83 -41.98 -17.26
C ASP A 317 0.46 -42.38 -16.70
N LEU A 318 0.37 -42.58 -15.37
CA LEU A 318 -0.90 -42.85 -14.68
C LEU A 318 -1.89 -41.67 -14.80
N MET A 319 -1.39 -40.44 -14.91
CA MET A 319 -2.20 -39.24 -15.14
C MET A 319 -2.55 -38.97 -16.62
N ASP A 320 -2.00 -39.75 -17.56
CA ASP A 320 -2.17 -39.60 -19.02
C ASP A 320 -2.13 -38.14 -19.52
N LEU A 321 -1.13 -37.38 -19.04
CA LEU A 321 -1.03 -35.93 -19.23
C LEU A 321 -1.00 -35.53 -20.71
N LYS A 322 -2.12 -35.01 -21.18
CA LYS A 322 -2.33 -34.56 -22.56
C LYS A 322 -2.67 -33.07 -22.64
N ALA A 323 -2.26 -32.43 -23.73
CA ALA A 323 -2.65 -31.06 -24.05
C ALA A 323 -2.75 -30.85 -25.56
N THR A 324 -3.54 -29.85 -25.96
CA THR A 324 -3.61 -29.42 -27.36
C THR A 324 -2.52 -28.42 -27.69
N LYS A 325 -1.94 -28.53 -28.89
CA LYS A 325 -1.09 -27.48 -29.47
C LYS A 325 -1.90 -26.35 -30.12
N LYS A 326 -3.19 -26.60 -30.40
CA LYS A 326 -4.17 -25.67 -30.99
C LYS A 326 -5.04 -25.04 -29.89
N GLY A 327 -5.50 -23.81 -30.11
CA GLY A 327 -6.35 -23.06 -29.19
C GLY A 327 -5.63 -21.89 -28.51
N ASN A 328 -6.34 -21.24 -27.58
CA ASN A 328 -5.78 -20.19 -26.73
C ASN A 328 -4.67 -20.76 -25.83
N VAL A 329 -3.71 -19.91 -25.46
CA VAL A 329 -2.59 -20.32 -24.59
C VAL A 329 -3.01 -20.19 -23.12
N GLU A 330 -3.03 -21.30 -22.41
CA GLU A 330 -3.07 -21.31 -20.94
C GLU A 330 -1.62 -21.39 -20.43
N ALA A 331 -1.21 -20.42 -19.61
CA ALA A 331 0.11 -20.40 -19.02
C ALA A 331 0.08 -19.82 -17.61
N VAL A 332 0.86 -20.43 -16.70
CA VAL A 332 1.06 -19.95 -15.33
C VAL A 332 2.28 -19.04 -15.30
N ILE A 333 2.12 -17.82 -14.80
CA ILE A 333 3.25 -16.93 -14.51
C ILE A 333 3.98 -17.46 -13.28
N ILE A 334 5.25 -17.81 -13.44
CA ILE A 334 6.10 -18.27 -12.36
C ILE A 334 6.79 -17.07 -11.71
N GLU A 335 7.49 -16.29 -12.52
CA GLU A 335 8.29 -15.13 -12.11
C GLU A 335 8.13 -13.98 -13.11
N SER A 336 8.27 -12.76 -12.63
CA SER A 336 8.30 -11.54 -13.43
C SER A 336 9.42 -10.64 -12.93
N SER A 337 10.31 -10.23 -13.82
CA SER A 337 11.49 -9.43 -13.51
C SER A 337 11.67 -8.28 -14.52
N VAL A 338 12.50 -7.30 -14.20
CA VAL A 338 12.85 -6.21 -15.12
C VAL A 338 14.31 -6.37 -15.50
N VAL A 339 14.57 -6.66 -16.77
CA VAL A 339 15.93 -6.89 -17.28
C VAL A 339 16.39 -5.65 -18.04
N HIS A 340 17.53 -5.09 -17.62
CA HIS A 340 18.08 -3.87 -18.21
C HIS A 340 18.33 -4.06 -19.73
N GLY A 341 17.90 -3.09 -20.54
CA GLY A 341 17.95 -3.15 -22.00
C GLY A 341 16.91 -4.04 -22.69
N ILE A 342 16.14 -4.87 -21.96
CA ILE A 342 15.10 -5.76 -22.51
C ILE A 342 13.69 -5.35 -22.04
N GLY A 343 13.58 -4.75 -20.85
CA GLY A 343 12.32 -4.28 -20.26
C GLY A 343 11.71 -5.29 -19.29
N LYS A 344 10.37 -5.30 -19.18
CA LYS A 344 9.64 -6.25 -18.33
C LYS A 344 9.67 -7.64 -18.98
N VAL A 345 10.20 -8.63 -18.26
CA VAL A 345 10.30 -10.03 -18.69
C VAL A 345 9.47 -10.89 -17.72
N CYS A 346 8.85 -11.96 -18.23
CA CYS A 346 8.17 -12.93 -17.39
C CYS A 346 8.52 -14.36 -17.82
N THR A 347 8.67 -15.23 -16.82
CA THR A 347 8.88 -16.67 -16.97
C THR A 347 7.52 -17.34 -16.85
N LEU A 348 7.10 -18.00 -17.93
CA LEU A 348 5.79 -18.61 -18.09
C LEU A 348 5.96 -20.12 -18.30
N VAL A 349 5.16 -20.95 -17.63
CA VAL A 349 4.99 -22.36 -18.03
C VAL A 349 3.63 -22.52 -18.69
N VAL A 350 3.66 -22.96 -19.95
CA VAL A 350 2.49 -23.15 -20.80
C VAL A 350 1.92 -24.55 -20.53
N SER A 351 0.69 -24.61 -20.03
CA SER A 351 -0.04 -25.86 -19.76
C SER A 351 -0.85 -26.33 -20.98
N ARG A 352 -1.36 -25.39 -21.81
CA ARG A 352 -2.08 -25.67 -23.06
C ARG A 352 -1.81 -24.62 -24.13
N GLY A 353 -1.93 -25.02 -25.40
CA GLY A 353 -1.71 -24.15 -26.56
C GLY A 353 -0.23 -23.98 -26.92
N THR A 354 0.05 -23.20 -27.97
CA THR A 354 1.43 -22.90 -28.42
C THR A 354 1.64 -21.39 -28.51
N LEU A 355 2.42 -20.82 -27.60
CA LEU A 355 2.81 -19.41 -27.67
C LEU A 355 3.78 -19.19 -28.84
N LYS A 356 3.49 -18.22 -29.72
CA LYS A 356 4.37 -17.84 -30.85
C LYS A 356 4.69 -16.35 -30.81
N LYS A 357 5.85 -15.97 -31.35
CA LYS A 357 6.28 -14.57 -31.44
C LYS A 357 5.27 -13.77 -32.28
N GLY A 358 4.77 -12.66 -31.72
CA GLY A 358 3.78 -11.78 -32.34
C GLY A 358 2.33 -11.94 -31.86
N PHE A 359 2.05 -12.85 -30.92
CA PHE A 359 0.71 -13.01 -30.33
C PHE A 359 0.40 -11.88 -29.32
N GLN A 360 -0.82 -11.34 -29.38
CA GLN A 360 -1.37 -10.51 -28.30
C GLN A 360 -1.94 -11.42 -27.19
N THR A 361 -1.84 -10.99 -25.94
CA THR A 361 -2.26 -11.78 -24.75
C THR A 361 -2.99 -10.89 -23.75
N THR A 362 -3.95 -11.49 -23.03
CA THR A 362 -4.76 -10.87 -21.97
C THR A 362 -4.69 -11.76 -20.73
N TRP A 363 -4.78 -11.17 -19.54
CA TRP A 363 -4.55 -11.86 -18.26
C TRP A 363 -5.86 -12.05 -17.48
N TRP A 364 -6.01 -13.22 -16.83
CA TRP A 364 -7.20 -13.59 -16.05
C TRP A 364 -6.83 -14.25 -14.72
N LYS A 365 -7.74 -14.22 -13.73
CA LYS A 365 -7.53 -14.72 -12.36
C LYS A 365 -8.55 -15.83 -12.07
N ILE A 366 -8.08 -17.04 -11.72
CA ILE A 366 -8.92 -18.25 -11.62
C ILE A 366 -9.36 -18.51 -10.15
N PRO A 367 -10.67 -18.75 -9.87
CA PRO A 367 -11.15 -19.19 -8.56
C PRO A 367 -11.04 -20.72 -8.35
N VAL A 368 -10.87 -21.15 -7.09
CA VAL A 368 -10.58 -22.54 -6.69
C VAL A 368 -11.86 -23.38 -6.55
N ARG A 369 -11.80 -24.69 -6.90
CA ARG A 369 -12.84 -25.69 -6.61
C ARG A 369 -12.26 -26.86 -5.79
N GLN A 370 -13.02 -27.36 -4.81
CA GLN A 370 -12.81 -28.65 -4.13
C GLN A 370 -13.63 -29.75 -4.82
N PHE A 371 -13.25 -31.03 -4.72
CA PHE A 371 -14.14 -32.21 -4.56
C PHE A 371 -13.32 -33.51 -4.34
N ALA A 372 -14.00 -34.63 -4.01
CA ALA A 372 -13.49 -35.74 -3.19
C ALA A 372 -12.96 -37.00 -3.93
N SER A 373 -12.53 -37.99 -3.14
CA SER A 373 -11.70 -39.15 -3.49
C SER A 373 -12.42 -40.52 -3.54
N GLU A 374 -11.91 -41.47 -4.33
CA GLU A 374 -11.88 -42.92 -4.01
C GLU A 374 -10.85 -43.66 -4.92
N GLY A 375 -10.29 -44.81 -4.50
CA GLY A 375 -9.22 -45.52 -5.25
C GLY A 375 -9.19 -47.04 -5.03
N LYS A 376 -8.20 -47.77 -5.60
CA LYS A 376 -7.80 -49.16 -5.18
C LYS A 376 -6.51 -49.75 -5.82
N ARG A 377 -5.80 -50.52 -4.98
CA ARG A 377 -4.48 -51.22 -5.07
C ARG A 377 -4.25 -52.23 -6.23
N GLY A 378 -2.96 -52.55 -6.56
CA GLY A 378 -2.63 -53.55 -7.62
C GLY A 378 -1.26 -54.30 -7.74
N LYS A 379 -0.42 -54.50 -6.70
CA LYS A 379 0.64 -55.57 -6.53
C LYS A 379 1.68 -55.96 -7.66
N ARG A 380 2.98 -55.76 -7.32
CA ARG A 380 4.17 -56.71 -7.34
C ARG A 380 4.70 -57.38 -8.63
N LYS A 381 6.04 -57.32 -8.87
CA LYS A 381 7.03 -58.43 -8.63
C LYS A 381 8.52 -58.16 -9.05
N PHE A 382 9.45 -58.38 -8.10
CA PHE A 382 10.76 -59.11 -8.13
C PHE A 382 11.85 -58.97 -9.25
N VAL A 383 13.09 -58.60 -8.79
CA VAL A 383 14.43 -59.26 -9.01
C VAL A 383 15.13 -59.07 -10.40
N GLU A 384 16.46 -58.90 -10.57
CA GLU A 384 17.68 -59.22 -9.76
C GLU A 384 18.89 -58.24 -9.95
N ALA A 385 20.01 -58.55 -9.26
CA ALA A 385 21.41 -58.10 -9.35
C ALA A 385 22.04 -57.94 -10.77
N ALA A 386 23.24 -57.37 -11.01
CA ALA A 386 24.20 -56.49 -10.31
C ALA A 386 25.35 -56.11 -11.30
N VAL A 387 26.30 -55.24 -10.89
CA VAL A 387 27.78 -55.33 -11.07
C VAL A 387 28.44 -53.93 -10.99
N VAL A 388 29.56 -53.85 -10.25
CA VAL A 388 30.34 -52.65 -9.93
C VAL A 388 31.56 -52.50 -10.85
N LYS A 389 31.97 -51.27 -11.23
CA LYS A 389 33.39 -50.93 -11.48
C LYS A 389 33.83 -49.49 -11.12
N SER A 390 34.73 -49.43 -10.14
CA SER A 390 35.92 -48.56 -9.99
C SER A 390 35.85 -47.02 -9.81
N THR A 391 36.72 -46.56 -8.91
CA THR A 391 36.87 -45.22 -8.29
C THR A 391 37.94 -44.33 -8.96
N LYS A 392 37.88 -42.99 -8.78
CA LYS A 392 39.02 -42.04 -8.91
C LYS A 392 38.97 -40.93 -7.84
N SER A 393 40.11 -40.28 -7.63
CA SER A 393 40.53 -39.52 -6.43
C SER A 393 39.91 -38.12 -6.20
N THR A 394 39.90 -37.68 -4.93
CA THR A 394 39.38 -36.42 -4.38
C THR A 394 40.48 -35.38 -4.07
N LYS A 395 40.35 -34.15 -4.57
CA LYS A 395 41.01 -32.92 -4.08
C LYS A 395 40.04 -31.74 -4.21
N GLN A 396 40.14 -30.76 -3.31
CA GLN A 396 39.27 -29.56 -3.31
C GLN A 396 39.72 -28.53 -4.36
N THR A 397 38.77 -27.76 -4.88
CA THR A 397 38.96 -26.72 -5.91
C THR A 397 38.59 -25.35 -5.34
N ALA A 398 39.38 -24.33 -5.63
CA ALA A 398 39.08 -22.93 -5.28
C ALA A 398 38.84 -22.11 -6.55
N ASP A 399 37.81 -21.25 -6.53
CA ASP A 399 37.46 -20.38 -7.64
C ASP A 399 38.25 -19.07 -7.54
N VAL A 400 38.90 -18.68 -8.64
CA VAL A 400 39.94 -17.65 -8.70
C VAL A 400 39.74 -16.80 -9.97
N TRP A 401 40.02 -15.50 -9.95
CA TRP A 401 39.99 -14.66 -11.15
C TRP A 401 41.30 -13.91 -11.39
N LYS A 402 41.45 -13.37 -12.60
CA LYS A 402 42.61 -12.53 -12.96
C LYS A 402 42.55 -11.21 -12.21
N ARG A 403 43.71 -10.69 -11.79
CA ARG A 403 43.83 -9.40 -11.07
C ARG A 403 42.98 -9.36 -9.79
N MET A 404 43.02 -10.45 -9.03
CA MET A 404 42.36 -10.59 -7.73
C MET A 404 43.09 -9.77 -6.67
N LEU A 405 42.36 -9.16 -5.74
CA LEU A 405 42.95 -8.48 -4.58
C LEU A 405 43.47 -9.52 -3.55
N PRO A 406 44.51 -9.21 -2.74
CA PRO A 406 44.88 -10.03 -1.58
C PRO A 406 43.68 -10.33 -0.65
N SER A 407 42.84 -9.32 -0.41
CA SER A 407 41.60 -9.43 0.38
C SER A 407 40.56 -10.36 -0.27
N GLU A 408 40.38 -10.28 -1.59
CA GLU A 408 39.52 -11.19 -2.37
C GLU A 408 40.05 -12.63 -2.32
N LEU A 409 41.37 -12.82 -2.50
CA LEU A 409 42.02 -14.14 -2.47
C LEU A 409 41.86 -14.84 -1.11
N ALA A 410 41.95 -14.08 -0.01
CA ALA A 410 41.63 -14.56 1.32
C ALA A 410 40.19 -15.07 1.45
N SER A 411 39.22 -14.29 0.96
CA SER A 411 37.81 -14.70 0.96
C SER A 411 37.55 -15.95 0.12
N ALA A 412 38.23 -16.11 -1.02
CA ALA A 412 38.04 -17.26 -1.93
C ALA A 412 38.71 -18.55 -1.43
N LEU A 413 39.80 -18.45 -0.67
CA LEU A 413 40.46 -19.60 -0.03
C LEU A 413 39.87 -19.94 1.35
N SER A 414 39.02 -19.07 1.92
CA SER A 414 38.52 -19.17 3.30
C SER A 414 39.65 -19.22 4.34
N VAL A 415 40.65 -18.37 4.14
CA VAL A 415 41.88 -18.26 4.95
C VAL A 415 42.03 -16.82 5.43
N ASP A 416 42.57 -16.62 6.63
CA ASP A 416 42.79 -15.28 7.18
C ASP A 416 43.83 -14.50 6.38
N LEU A 417 43.60 -13.18 6.24
CA LEU A 417 44.38 -12.30 5.37
C LEU A 417 45.88 -12.32 5.74
N SER A 418 46.21 -12.47 7.04
CA SER A 418 47.57 -12.57 7.55
C SER A 418 48.37 -13.79 7.02
N GLU A 419 47.73 -14.96 6.86
CA GLU A 419 48.41 -16.17 6.38
C GLU A 419 48.73 -16.05 4.88
N ILE A 420 47.85 -15.38 4.13
CA ILE A 420 48.05 -15.12 2.70
C ILE A 420 49.09 -14.01 2.47
N THR A 421 49.15 -12.99 3.32
CA THR A 421 50.24 -12.00 3.24
C THR A 421 51.60 -12.63 3.50
N GLU A 422 51.74 -13.50 4.51
CA GLU A 422 53.01 -14.18 4.80
C GLU A 422 53.48 -15.05 3.62
N ILE A 423 52.57 -15.77 2.95
CA ILE A 423 52.90 -16.57 1.77
C ILE A 423 53.21 -15.70 0.54
N LEU A 424 52.46 -14.62 0.31
CA LEU A 424 52.72 -13.68 -0.80
C LEU A 424 54.07 -12.95 -0.66
N GLU A 425 54.46 -12.57 0.56
CA GLU A 425 55.78 -12.00 0.87
C GLU A 425 56.92 -13.00 0.62
N ASN A 426 56.72 -14.26 0.99
CA ASN A 426 57.68 -15.33 0.76
C ASN A 426 57.81 -15.75 -0.73
N ILE A 427 56.78 -15.50 -1.55
CA ILE A 427 56.79 -15.79 -3.00
C ILE A 427 57.57 -14.73 -3.80
N ASP A 428 57.26 -13.44 -3.61
CA ASP A 428 58.01 -12.33 -4.24
C ASP A 428 57.89 -11.06 -3.39
N ARG A 429 59.03 -10.41 -3.12
CA ARG A 429 59.12 -9.13 -2.41
C ARG A 429 58.34 -8.00 -3.09
N ARG A 430 58.04 -8.12 -4.39
CA ARG A 430 57.19 -7.16 -5.12
C ARG A 430 55.72 -7.21 -4.71
N ASN A 431 55.26 -8.29 -4.08
CA ASN A 431 53.89 -8.36 -3.57
C ASN A 431 53.68 -7.47 -2.33
N VAL A 432 54.75 -7.02 -1.65
CA VAL A 432 54.66 -6.16 -0.44
C VAL A 432 53.90 -4.85 -0.73
N ASP A 433 54.20 -4.17 -1.84
CA ASP A 433 53.49 -2.95 -2.24
C ASP A 433 52.01 -3.23 -2.57
N ALA A 434 51.71 -4.43 -3.09
CA ALA A 434 50.34 -4.84 -3.39
C ALA A 434 49.54 -5.26 -2.14
N ILE A 435 50.22 -5.78 -1.11
CA ILE A 435 49.66 -6.07 0.20
C ILE A 435 49.32 -4.78 0.95
N ILE A 436 50.26 -3.83 0.99
CA ILE A 436 50.09 -2.55 1.70
C ILE A 436 49.01 -1.68 1.04
N GLY A 437 48.90 -1.72 -0.29
CA GLY A 437 47.93 -0.92 -1.05
C GLY A 437 46.60 -1.60 -1.41
N ASP A 438 46.38 -2.87 -1.02
CA ASP A 438 45.34 -3.77 -1.56
C ASP A 438 45.20 -3.59 -3.09
N LEU A 439 46.31 -3.82 -3.81
CA LEU A 439 46.39 -3.68 -5.26
C LEU A 439 46.25 -5.03 -5.96
N PRO A 440 45.80 -5.07 -7.23
CA PRO A 440 45.52 -6.34 -7.91
C PRO A 440 46.78 -7.18 -8.12
N LEU A 441 46.77 -8.41 -7.62
CA LEU A 441 47.86 -9.37 -7.76
C LEU A 441 48.01 -9.89 -9.19
N ASP A 442 49.23 -10.27 -9.55
CA ASP A 442 49.52 -10.93 -10.82
C ASP A 442 49.05 -12.40 -10.82
N ASP A 443 48.60 -12.88 -11.99
CA ASP A 443 48.07 -14.24 -12.19
C ASP A 443 49.04 -15.34 -11.69
N VAL A 444 50.35 -15.08 -11.65
CA VAL A 444 51.39 -16.02 -11.16
C VAL A 444 51.38 -16.12 -9.63
N SER A 445 51.42 -14.98 -8.92
CA SER A 445 51.37 -14.92 -7.44
C SER A 445 50.09 -15.57 -6.91
N ILE A 446 48.97 -15.32 -7.58
CA ILE A 446 47.66 -15.91 -7.27
C ILE A 446 47.70 -17.44 -7.39
N LEU A 447 48.25 -17.98 -8.50
CA LEU A 447 48.34 -19.42 -8.73
C LEU A 447 49.29 -20.12 -7.74
N GLN A 448 50.43 -19.51 -7.43
CA GLN A 448 51.39 -20.06 -6.47
C GLN A 448 50.83 -20.09 -5.04
N THR A 449 50.18 -19.02 -4.61
CA THR A 449 49.50 -18.94 -3.31
C THR A 449 48.38 -19.98 -3.21
N THR A 450 47.52 -20.08 -4.23
CA THR A 450 46.44 -21.08 -4.27
C THR A 450 46.97 -22.52 -4.19
N ALA A 451 48.09 -22.80 -4.84
CA ALA A 451 48.75 -24.11 -4.81
C ALA A 451 49.42 -24.42 -3.46
N ALA A 452 49.95 -23.42 -2.76
CA ALA A 452 50.54 -23.57 -1.43
C ALA A 452 49.50 -24.08 -0.41
N PHE A 453 48.28 -23.55 -0.45
CA PHE A 453 47.14 -24.03 0.35
C PHE A 453 46.51 -25.35 -0.15
N SER A 454 47.19 -26.08 -1.06
CA SER A 454 46.75 -27.38 -1.59
C SER A 454 45.43 -27.40 -2.39
N PHE A 455 44.85 -26.23 -2.71
CA PHE A 455 43.68 -26.12 -3.58
C PHE A 455 44.06 -26.23 -5.05
N LYS A 456 43.13 -26.76 -5.86
CA LYS A 456 43.25 -26.70 -7.32
C LYS A 456 42.55 -25.43 -7.84
N PRO A 457 43.28 -24.46 -8.44
CA PRO A 457 42.69 -23.22 -8.93
C PRO A 457 41.76 -23.47 -10.12
N ARG A 458 40.61 -22.80 -10.12
CA ARG A 458 39.62 -22.78 -11.20
C ARG A 458 39.36 -21.33 -11.61
N PHE A 459 39.76 -20.96 -12.82
CA PHE A 459 39.53 -19.59 -13.30
C PHE A 459 38.05 -19.35 -13.60
N VAL A 460 37.48 -18.34 -12.94
CA VAL A 460 36.12 -17.82 -13.14
C VAL A 460 36.15 -16.36 -13.60
N ASN A 461 35.04 -15.88 -14.15
CA ASN A 461 34.86 -14.44 -14.35
C ASN A 461 34.59 -13.81 -12.98
N GLY A 462 35.41 -12.83 -12.59
CA GLY A 462 35.24 -12.13 -11.30
C GLY A 462 33.87 -11.46 -11.17
N PRO A 463 33.40 -11.20 -9.93
CA PRO A 463 32.13 -10.54 -9.70
C PRO A 463 32.09 -9.18 -10.42
N PRO A 464 30.94 -8.77 -10.98
CA PRO A 464 30.82 -7.46 -11.58
C PRO A 464 31.10 -6.42 -10.49
N LYS A 465 32.09 -5.55 -10.70
CA LYS A 465 32.34 -4.41 -9.81
C LYS A 465 31.01 -3.72 -9.52
N LYS A 466 30.68 -3.53 -8.24
CA LYS A 466 29.66 -2.55 -7.85
C LYS A 466 30.17 -1.21 -8.38
N VAL A 467 29.60 -0.77 -9.49
CA VAL A 467 29.70 0.64 -9.88
C VAL A 467 28.93 1.38 -8.80
N GLU A 468 29.65 2.19 -8.03
CA GLU A 468 29.08 3.06 -7.01
C GLU A 468 27.92 3.86 -7.62
N GLN A 469 26.69 3.58 -7.18
CA GLN A 469 25.48 4.23 -7.69
C GLN A 469 25.27 5.62 -7.05
N GLU A 470 26.35 6.32 -6.73
CA GLU A 470 26.32 7.46 -5.80
C GLU A 470 25.76 8.77 -6.39
N ASP A 471 25.77 8.92 -7.72
CA ASP A 471 25.38 10.17 -8.42
C ASP A 471 24.13 10.03 -9.32
N ALA A 472 23.20 9.14 -8.97
CA ALA A 472 21.92 9.01 -9.69
C ALA A 472 20.80 9.94 -9.17
N ASP A 473 20.96 10.56 -7.99
CA ASP A 473 20.04 11.58 -7.46
C ASP A 473 20.35 12.98 -8.04
N LEU A 474 19.36 13.87 -8.01
CA LEU A 474 19.49 15.28 -8.38
C LEU A 474 19.92 16.09 -7.15
N ARG A 475 21.08 16.74 -7.25
CA ARG A 475 21.59 17.68 -6.24
C ARG A 475 21.39 19.14 -6.70
N PRO A 476 21.28 20.11 -5.77
CA PRO A 476 21.32 21.53 -6.10
C PRO A 476 22.59 21.88 -6.88
N GLN A 477 22.50 22.86 -7.77
CA GLN A 477 23.65 23.38 -8.50
C GLN A 477 24.51 24.25 -7.58
N GLY A 478 25.83 24.15 -7.74
CA GLY A 478 26.77 25.07 -7.10
C GLY A 478 26.53 26.54 -7.50
N GLU A 479 27.20 27.45 -6.79
CA GLU A 479 27.06 28.89 -6.98
C GLU A 479 27.21 29.30 -8.45
N ALA A 480 26.34 30.20 -8.89
CA ALA A 480 26.35 30.66 -10.27
C ALA A 480 27.54 31.58 -10.54
N SER A 481 28.02 31.62 -11.80
CA SER A 481 29.08 32.53 -12.20
C SER A 481 28.68 33.97 -11.91
N SER A 482 29.61 34.78 -11.37
CA SER A 482 29.35 36.18 -11.02
C SER A 482 28.95 37.06 -12.20
N LYS A 483 29.12 36.58 -13.44
CA LYS A 483 28.71 37.24 -14.69
C LYS A 483 27.26 36.92 -15.10
N ASP A 484 26.66 35.84 -14.59
CA ASP A 484 25.29 35.42 -14.89
C ASP A 484 24.28 35.79 -13.79
N LEU A 485 24.76 36.40 -12.69
CA LEU A 485 23.94 36.87 -11.59
C LEU A 485 23.31 38.24 -11.91
N GLU A 486 22.00 38.24 -12.10
CA GLU A 486 21.18 39.45 -12.23
C GLU A 486 20.46 39.75 -10.90
N ARG A 487 20.12 41.02 -10.62
CA ARG A 487 19.29 41.37 -9.47
C ARG A 487 17.90 40.73 -9.59
N ARG A 488 17.38 40.18 -8.50
CA ARG A 488 16.04 39.56 -8.43
C ARG A 488 15.10 40.31 -7.48
N PRO A 489 13.77 40.16 -7.62
CA PRO A 489 12.81 40.57 -6.60
C PRO A 489 13.11 39.93 -5.23
N PRO A 490 12.97 40.65 -4.11
CA PRO A 490 12.94 40.03 -2.79
C PRO A 490 11.67 39.22 -2.61
N ILE A 491 11.78 38.09 -1.93
CA ILE A 491 10.67 37.31 -1.40
C ILE A 491 10.50 37.72 0.07
N VAL A 492 9.30 38.17 0.43
CA VAL A 492 8.99 38.82 1.71
C VAL A 492 7.84 38.09 2.39
N THR A 493 8.07 37.50 3.56
CA THR A 493 7.01 36.85 4.33
C THR A 493 6.45 37.79 5.39
N ILE A 494 5.12 37.88 5.49
CA ILE A 494 4.46 38.67 6.53
C ILE A 494 4.07 37.78 7.72
N MET A 495 4.55 38.11 8.92
CA MET A 495 4.35 37.37 10.16
C MET A 495 3.85 38.24 11.30
N GLY A 496 3.46 37.63 12.42
CA GLY A 496 2.85 38.27 13.58
C GLY A 496 1.59 37.55 14.05
N HIS A 497 1.08 37.99 15.20
CA HIS A 497 -0.12 37.47 15.88
C HIS A 497 -1.41 37.64 15.06
N VAL A 498 -2.45 36.87 15.45
CA VAL A 498 -3.84 37.09 15.01
C VAL A 498 -4.28 38.53 15.32
N ASP A 499 -5.20 39.08 14.53
CA ASP A 499 -5.74 40.44 14.64
C ASP A 499 -4.73 41.61 14.61
N HIS A 500 -3.44 41.35 14.34
CA HIS A 500 -2.46 42.41 14.07
C HIS A 500 -2.63 43.05 12.68
N GLY A 501 -3.60 42.59 11.89
CA GLY A 501 -3.96 43.18 10.59
C GLY A 501 -3.03 42.80 9.43
N LYS A 502 -2.43 41.59 9.47
CA LYS A 502 -1.53 41.07 8.42
C LYS A 502 -2.22 40.96 7.06
N THR A 503 -3.35 40.26 7.00
CA THR A 503 -4.17 40.10 5.79
C THR A 503 -4.68 41.46 5.30
N THR A 504 -5.06 42.36 6.22
CA THR A 504 -5.45 43.75 5.89
C THR A 504 -4.31 44.55 5.27
N LEU A 505 -3.07 44.38 5.77
CA LEU A 505 -1.87 45.00 5.21
C LEU A 505 -1.58 44.47 3.80
N LEU A 506 -1.71 43.16 3.59
CA LEU A 506 -1.54 42.53 2.28
C LEU A 506 -2.63 42.95 1.27
N ASP A 507 -3.88 43.06 1.71
CA ASP A 507 -4.99 43.58 0.91
C ASP A 507 -4.75 45.04 0.48
N ALA A 508 -4.28 45.88 1.40
CA ALA A 508 -3.93 47.27 1.11
C ALA A 508 -2.71 47.39 0.17
N LEU A 509 -1.75 46.45 0.24
CA LEU A 509 -0.63 46.35 -0.70
C LEU A 509 -1.04 45.81 -2.08
N ARG A 510 -2.04 44.92 -2.14
CA ARG A 510 -2.55 44.30 -3.37
C ARG A 510 -3.66 45.11 -4.05
N ASN A 511 -4.24 46.10 -3.37
CA ASN A 511 -5.50 46.76 -3.74
C ASN A 511 -6.66 45.75 -3.91
N SER A 512 -6.74 44.77 -3.00
CA SER A 512 -7.80 43.75 -2.95
C SER A 512 -8.59 43.77 -1.64
N GLN A 513 -9.63 42.94 -1.55
CA GLN A 513 -10.42 42.70 -0.34
C GLN A 513 -10.63 41.20 -0.15
N ILE A 514 -9.56 40.48 0.16
CA ILE A 514 -9.54 39.05 0.41
C ILE A 514 -9.99 38.76 1.85
N ALA A 515 -9.56 39.56 2.83
CA ALA A 515 -9.90 39.38 4.24
C ALA A 515 -11.42 39.39 4.52
N ALA A 516 -12.21 40.05 3.68
CA ALA A 516 -13.67 40.07 3.77
C ALA A 516 -14.35 38.80 3.18
N GLY A 517 -13.63 38.04 2.36
CA GLY A 517 -14.10 36.80 1.72
C GLY A 517 -13.59 35.50 2.37
N GLU A 518 -12.60 35.57 3.27
CA GLU A 518 -12.05 34.40 3.94
C GLU A 518 -13.00 33.83 5.00
N PHE A 519 -13.17 32.49 5.01
CA PHE A 519 -14.05 31.83 5.96
C PHE A 519 -13.55 32.01 7.40
N GLY A 520 -14.42 32.56 8.25
CA GLY A 520 -14.09 32.88 9.64
C GLY A 520 -13.24 34.16 9.81
N GLY A 521 -13.01 34.94 8.75
CA GLY A 521 -12.23 36.18 8.81
C GLY A 521 -10.73 35.97 9.07
N ILE A 522 -10.23 34.75 8.86
CA ILE A 522 -8.83 34.38 9.08
C ILE A 522 -8.22 33.73 7.83
N THR A 523 -6.98 34.09 7.57
CA THR A 523 -6.14 33.41 6.59
C THR A 523 -5.74 32.05 7.13
N GLN A 524 -5.88 31.01 6.30
CA GLN A 524 -5.67 29.60 6.66
C GLN A 524 -4.62 28.89 5.79
N HIS A 525 -4.25 29.49 4.66
CA HIS A 525 -3.41 28.90 3.60
C HIS A 525 -2.19 29.80 3.33
N ILE A 526 -1.12 29.26 2.73
CA ILE A 526 0.07 30.06 2.42
C ILE A 526 -0.06 30.66 1.01
N GLY A 527 -0.57 31.89 0.94
CA GLY A 527 -0.69 32.63 -0.31
C GLY A 527 0.65 33.19 -0.79
N ALA A 528 0.94 33.10 -2.08
CA ALA A 528 2.08 33.77 -2.71
C ALA A 528 1.62 34.67 -3.87
N PHE A 529 2.03 35.93 -3.89
CA PHE A 529 1.65 36.90 -4.93
C PHE A 529 2.73 37.96 -5.18
N SER A 530 2.71 38.58 -6.36
CA SER A 530 3.67 39.64 -6.74
C SER A 530 3.00 41.01 -6.75
N VAL A 531 3.66 42.01 -6.15
CA VAL A 531 3.26 43.43 -6.25
C VAL A 531 4.29 44.18 -7.07
N GLU A 532 3.82 45.02 -7.99
CA GLU A 532 4.67 45.91 -8.79
C GLU A 532 4.64 47.31 -8.18
N LEU A 533 5.82 47.80 -7.78
CA LEU A 533 6.01 49.06 -7.06
C LEU A 533 6.25 50.22 -8.03
N THR A 534 6.10 51.45 -7.54
CA THR A 534 6.15 52.73 -8.30
C THR A 534 7.44 52.99 -9.10
N LYS A 535 8.47 52.16 -8.95
CA LYS A 535 9.78 52.24 -9.63
C LYS A 535 10.01 51.09 -10.64
N GLY A 536 8.96 50.35 -11.01
CA GLY A 536 9.05 49.18 -11.92
C GLY A 536 9.76 47.97 -11.31
N ARG A 537 10.04 48.00 -10.00
CA ARG A 537 10.55 46.87 -9.22
C ARG A 537 9.38 46.05 -8.68
N ARG A 538 9.60 44.75 -8.52
CA ARG A 538 8.61 43.83 -7.94
C ARG A 538 9.06 43.34 -6.58
N VAL A 539 8.09 43.00 -5.75
CA VAL A 539 8.26 42.32 -4.46
C VAL A 539 7.28 41.15 -4.44
N THR A 540 7.77 39.97 -4.06
CA THR A 540 6.92 38.78 -3.94
C THR A 540 6.58 38.59 -2.48
N PHE A 541 5.29 38.66 -2.14
CA PHE A 541 4.81 38.46 -0.77
C PHE A 541 4.37 37.02 -0.54
N LEU A 542 4.75 36.47 0.61
CA LEU A 542 4.20 35.24 1.17
C LEU A 542 3.33 35.62 2.38
N ASP A 543 2.05 35.29 2.30
CA ASP A 543 1.11 35.42 3.42
C ASP A 543 1.23 34.20 4.33
N THR A 544 1.30 34.39 5.64
CA THR A 544 1.32 33.28 6.60
C THR A 544 0.27 33.45 7.69
N PRO A 545 -0.51 32.39 7.98
CA PRO A 545 -1.57 32.44 8.97
C PRO A 545 -1.05 32.69 10.40
N GLY A 546 -1.81 33.46 11.18
CA GLY A 546 -1.43 33.89 12.53
C GLY A 546 -1.65 32.84 13.62
N HIS A 547 -2.64 31.97 13.47
CA HIS A 547 -3.08 31.06 14.54
C HIS A 547 -1.96 30.12 15.02
N ALA A 548 -1.91 29.82 16.32
CA ALA A 548 -0.85 29.03 16.93
C ALA A 548 -0.59 27.71 16.17
N ALA A 549 -1.66 26.97 15.89
CA ALA A 549 -1.74 25.74 15.10
C ALA A 549 -1.01 25.72 13.74
N PHE A 550 -0.75 26.88 13.13
CA PHE A 550 -0.01 26.98 11.87
C PHE A 550 1.48 27.33 12.07
N ALA A 551 2.08 26.89 13.17
CA ALA A 551 3.49 27.12 13.49
C ALA A 551 4.42 26.55 12.40
N SER A 552 4.14 25.34 11.92
CA SER A 552 4.80 24.70 10.78
C SER A 552 4.76 25.55 9.49
N MET A 553 3.61 26.14 9.17
CA MET A 553 3.47 27.06 8.03
C MET A 553 4.32 28.33 8.19
N ARG A 554 4.34 28.95 9.38
CA ARG A 554 5.21 30.12 9.65
C ARG A 554 6.68 29.75 9.50
N ALA A 555 7.12 28.62 10.05
CA ALA A 555 8.50 28.14 9.93
C ALA A 555 8.92 27.91 8.47
N ARG A 556 8.02 27.40 7.62
CA ARG A 556 8.26 27.32 6.15
C ARG A 556 8.33 28.69 5.49
N GLY A 557 7.40 29.59 5.84
CA GLY A 557 7.37 30.95 5.32
C GLY A 557 8.65 31.74 5.65
N ALA A 558 9.27 31.52 6.81
CA ALA A 558 10.60 32.08 7.11
C ALA A 558 11.65 31.51 6.15
N LYS A 559 11.82 30.19 6.10
CA LYS A 559 12.83 29.51 5.27
C LYS A 559 12.72 29.81 3.76
N GLY A 560 11.52 30.12 3.27
CA GLY A 560 11.27 30.45 1.87
C GLY A 560 11.48 31.92 1.47
N ALA A 561 11.83 32.80 2.41
CA ALA A 561 11.91 34.25 2.17
C ALA A 561 13.29 34.85 2.45
N ASP A 562 13.55 35.99 1.81
CA ASP A 562 14.76 36.79 2.00
C ASP A 562 14.60 37.78 3.17
N ILE A 563 13.36 38.24 3.41
CA ILE A 563 13.01 39.23 4.43
C ILE A 563 11.72 38.79 5.12
N VAL A 564 11.64 38.93 6.44
CA VAL A 564 10.41 38.76 7.22
C VAL A 564 9.90 40.12 7.70
N VAL A 565 8.68 40.48 7.32
CA VAL A 565 7.95 41.62 7.89
C VAL A 565 7.20 41.17 9.13
N LEU A 566 7.62 41.68 10.28
CA LEU A 566 6.98 41.42 11.57
C LEU A 566 5.93 42.50 11.85
N VAL A 567 4.65 42.11 11.78
CA VAL A 567 3.52 43.02 12.04
C VAL A 567 3.16 43.01 13.52
N VAL A 568 3.32 44.16 14.17
CA VAL A 568 3.02 44.37 15.58
C VAL A 568 1.97 45.46 15.70
N ALA A 569 0.86 45.21 16.38
CA ALA A 569 -0.17 46.23 16.52
C ALA A 569 0.20 47.22 17.64
N ALA A 570 0.04 48.52 17.37
CA ALA A 570 0.39 49.60 18.29
C ALA A 570 -0.47 49.64 19.58
N ASP A 571 -1.64 48.99 19.58
CA ASP A 571 -2.52 48.86 20.75
C ASP A 571 -2.13 47.67 21.66
N ASP A 572 -1.57 46.61 21.07
CA ASP A 572 -1.26 45.34 21.75
C ASP A 572 0.22 45.19 22.16
N GLY A 573 1.16 45.53 21.26
CA GLY A 573 2.58 45.16 21.39
C GLY A 573 2.87 43.71 20.98
N VAL A 574 3.99 43.15 21.47
CA VAL A 574 4.37 41.76 21.20
C VAL A 574 3.54 40.78 22.03
N LYS A 575 3.07 39.71 21.38
CA LYS A 575 2.32 38.58 21.96
C LYS A 575 2.99 37.27 21.57
N GLU A 576 2.59 36.15 22.19
CA GLU A 576 3.23 34.83 22.04
C GLU A 576 3.48 34.40 20.58
N GLN A 577 2.50 34.54 19.69
CA GLN A 577 2.64 34.19 18.27
C GLN A 577 3.63 35.11 17.52
N THR A 578 3.74 36.37 17.94
CA THR A 578 4.76 37.31 17.44
C THR A 578 6.14 36.91 17.95
N ALA A 579 6.28 36.52 19.22
CA ALA A 579 7.54 35.98 19.78
C ALA A 579 7.98 34.67 19.08
N GLN A 580 7.05 33.76 18.79
CA GLN A 580 7.32 32.58 17.95
C GLN A 580 7.78 32.99 16.54
N SER A 581 7.16 34.01 15.94
CA SER A 581 7.54 34.50 14.60
C SER A 581 8.96 35.09 14.59
N ILE A 582 9.34 35.83 15.63
CA ILE A 582 10.72 36.31 15.84
C ILE A 582 11.68 35.12 15.91
N LYS A 583 11.33 34.07 16.68
CA LYS A 583 12.14 32.86 16.77
C LYS A 583 12.31 32.18 15.41
N PHE A 584 11.24 31.99 14.64
CA PHE A 584 11.34 31.37 13.30
C PHE A 584 12.19 32.19 12.32
N ALA A 585 12.16 33.52 12.39
CA ALA A 585 13.04 34.37 11.59
C ALA A 585 14.52 34.26 12.01
N LYS A 586 14.79 34.24 13.33
CA LYS A 586 16.14 34.02 13.90
C LYS A 586 16.68 32.61 13.53
N ASP A 587 15.88 31.56 13.72
CA ASP A 587 16.22 30.16 13.41
C ASP A 587 16.47 29.93 11.90
N ALA A 588 15.81 30.71 11.02
CA ALA A 588 16.03 30.69 9.58
C ALA A 588 17.16 31.64 9.09
N ASN A 589 17.76 32.43 9.99
CA ASN A 589 18.75 33.47 9.69
C ASN A 589 18.28 34.50 8.64
N VAL A 590 17.01 34.93 8.74
CA VAL A 590 16.36 35.84 7.79
C VAL A 590 16.29 37.27 8.37
N GLN A 591 16.51 38.27 7.52
CA GLN A 591 16.50 39.67 7.93
C GLN A 591 15.09 40.14 8.30
N LEU A 592 14.97 40.88 9.41
CA LEU A 592 13.71 41.38 9.95
C LEU A 592 13.47 42.84 9.53
N VAL A 593 12.22 43.15 9.19
CA VAL A 593 11.69 44.52 9.08
C VAL A 593 10.42 44.59 9.92
N VAL A 594 10.29 45.59 10.78
CA VAL A 594 9.14 45.74 11.69
C VAL A 594 8.11 46.69 11.08
N ALA A 595 6.84 46.27 11.06
CA ALA A 595 5.71 47.10 10.69
C ALA A 595 4.78 47.28 11.90
N VAL A 596 4.80 48.49 12.48
CA VAL A 596 3.93 48.84 13.61
C VAL A 596 2.58 49.30 13.06
N ASN A 597 1.56 48.45 13.16
CA ASN A 597 0.24 48.62 12.53
C ASN A 597 -0.80 49.24 13.49
N LYS A 598 -1.95 49.65 12.94
CA LYS A 598 -3.11 50.24 13.64
C LYS A 598 -2.85 51.62 14.28
N ILE A 599 -1.95 52.43 13.74
CA ILE A 599 -1.69 53.82 14.22
C ILE A 599 -2.90 54.77 14.07
N ASP A 600 -3.96 54.33 13.40
CA ASP A 600 -5.25 55.02 13.29
C ASP A 600 -6.13 54.91 14.55
N LYS A 601 -5.85 53.95 15.44
CA LYS A 601 -6.62 53.78 16.68
C LYS A 601 -6.30 54.86 17.72
N PRO A 602 -7.28 55.35 18.49
CA PRO A 602 -7.05 56.38 19.52
C PRO A 602 -6.24 55.88 20.72
N ASN A 603 -6.10 54.56 20.89
CA ASN A 603 -5.28 53.92 21.93
C ASN A 603 -3.96 53.32 21.39
N ALA A 604 -3.53 53.72 20.19
CA ALA A 604 -2.28 53.27 19.60
C ALA A 604 -1.06 53.93 20.28
N ASP A 605 -0.11 53.12 20.75
CA ASP A 605 1.19 53.56 21.28
C ASP A 605 2.34 52.82 20.56
N PRO A 606 2.87 53.39 19.46
CA PRO A 606 3.99 52.81 18.74
C PRO A 606 5.25 52.61 19.61
N MET A 607 5.51 53.52 20.55
CA MET A 607 6.67 53.45 21.44
C MET A 607 6.56 52.28 22.43
N ARG A 608 5.35 51.97 22.92
CA ARG A 608 5.10 50.75 23.70
C ARG A 608 5.36 49.49 22.88
N ALA A 609 4.88 49.43 21.63
CA ALA A 609 5.14 48.29 20.76
C ALA A 609 6.64 48.08 20.50
N MET A 610 7.39 49.15 20.23
CA MET A 610 8.85 49.11 20.05
C MET A 610 9.60 48.66 21.31
N ARG A 611 9.17 49.09 22.51
CA ARG A 611 9.76 48.61 23.78
C ARG A 611 9.52 47.11 23.98
N SER A 612 8.33 46.60 23.67
CA SER A 612 8.03 45.16 23.78
C SER A 612 8.82 44.29 22.80
N LEU A 613 9.35 44.85 21.71
CA LEU A 613 10.26 44.15 20.79
C LEU A 613 11.67 43.99 21.37
N LEU A 614 12.12 44.97 22.16
CA LEU A 614 13.43 44.94 22.81
C LEU A 614 13.54 43.79 23.84
N GLU A 615 12.44 43.42 24.50
CA GLU A 615 12.34 42.26 25.41
C GLU A 615 12.59 40.90 24.72
N HIS A 616 12.55 40.85 23.38
CA HIS A 616 12.79 39.66 22.56
C HIS A 616 14.03 39.78 21.65
N ASP A 617 14.99 40.63 22.04
CA ASP A 617 16.18 41.02 21.28
C ASP A 617 15.88 41.44 19.83
N VAL A 618 14.83 42.25 19.64
CA VAL A 618 14.54 42.92 18.37
C VAL A 618 14.69 44.43 18.60
N VAL A 619 15.93 44.92 18.41
CA VAL A 619 16.28 46.33 18.63
C VAL A 619 16.07 47.11 17.32
N VAL A 620 15.11 48.03 17.34
CA VAL A 620 14.76 48.86 16.17
C VAL A 620 15.68 50.07 16.00
N GLU A 621 15.79 50.60 14.78
CA GLU A 621 16.59 51.79 14.44
C GLU A 621 16.33 53.00 15.35
N GLN A 622 15.07 53.26 15.69
CA GLN A 622 14.69 54.38 16.57
C GLN A 622 15.22 54.24 18.02
N LEU A 623 15.61 53.02 18.42
CA LEU A 623 16.25 52.71 19.71
C LEU A 623 17.76 52.43 19.56
N GLY A 624 18.34 52.70 18.39
CA GLY A 624 19.77 52.52 18.11
C GLY A 624 20.20 51.12 17.66
N GLY A 625 19.26 50.28 17.20
CA GLY A 625 19.56 48.97 16.58
C GLY A 625 19.56 48.99 15.06
N ASP A 626 19.76 47.81 14.45
CA ASP A 626 19.88 47.66 12.99
C ASP A 626 18.55 47.34 12.28
N ILE A 627 17.45 47.14 13.02
CA ILE A 627 16.18 46.64 12.48
C ILE A 627 15.28 47.81 12.07
N GLN A 628 15.04 47.97 10.77
CA GLN A 628 14.13 48.96 10.22
C GLN A 628 12.72 48.82 10.79
N CYS A 629 12.14 49.94 11.22
CA CYS A 629 10.81 49.99 11.82
C CYS A 629 9.94 51.07 11.18
N VAL A 630 8.82 50.68 10.59
CA VAL A 630 7.88 51.57 9.88
C VAL A 630 6.51 51.53 10.55
N GLU A 631 6.02 52.70 10.96
CA GLU A 631 4.67 52.91 11.47
C GLU A 631 3.67 52.97 10.31
N VAL A 632 2.63 52.14 10.33
CA VAL A 632 1.63 52.02 9.24
C VAL A 632 0.19 51.96 9.78
N SER A 633 -0.77 52.39 8.97
CA SER A 633 -2.18 52.00 9.13
C SER A 633 -2.60 51.24 7.88
N ALA A 634 -2.81 49.93 8.02
CA ALA A 634 -3.36 49.11 6.93
C ALA A 634 -4.78 49.54 6.52
N LEU A 635 -5.60 50.00 7.48
CA LEU A 635 -6.99 50.39 7.22
C LEU A 635 -7.10 51.73 6.47
N GLN A 636 -6.27 52.71 6.81
CA GLN A 636 -6.23 54.03 6.15
C GLN A 636 -5.25 54.07 4.97
N SER A 637 -4.60 52.95 4.63
CA SER A 637 -3.47 52.86 3.69
C SER A 637 -2.35 53.88 3.96
N ARG A 638 -2.16 54.26 5.24
CA ARG A 638 -1.21 55.30 5.65
C ARG A 638 0.19 54.71 5.76
N ASN A 639 1.16 55.42 5.17
CA ASN A 639 2.59 55.12 5.21
C ASN A 639 3.03 53.80 4.52
N LEU A 640 2.15 53.14 3.76
CA LEU A 640 2.50 51.96 2.96
C LEU A 640 3.66 52.19 1.96
N PRO A 641 3.79 53.36 1.30
CA PRO A 641 4.93 53.62 0.43
C PRO A 641 6.27 53.62 1.16
N ALA A 642 6.31 54.04 2.44
CA ALA A 642 7.53 53.99 3.25
C ALA A 642 7.93 52.56 3.59
N LEU A 643 6.96 51.69 3.91
CA LEU A 643 7.21 50.25 4.11
C LEU A 643 7.71 49.58 2.82
N GLN A 644 7.15 49.95 1.68
CA GLN A 644 7.62 49.48 0.37
C GLN A 644 9.06 49.92 0.06
N ASP A 645 9.39 51.20 0.29
CA ASP A 645 10.75 51.70 0.07
C ASP A 645 11.76 51.12 1.07
N ALA A 646 11.38 50.87 2.33
CA ALA A 646 12.21 50.15 3.31
C ALA A 646 12.54 48.72 2.85
N LEU A 647 11.53 47.96 2.39
CA LEU A 647 11.74 46.62 1.83
C LEU A 647 12.67 46.61 0.60
N LEU A 648 12.56 47.61 -0.28
CA LEU A 648 13.46 47.75 -1.42
C LEU A 648 14.90 48.14 -1.00
N LEU A 649 15.04 49.01 0.01
CA LEU A 649 16.33 49.39 0.59
C LEU A 649 17.03 48.18 1.20
N GLN A 650 16.31 47.40 2.02
CA GLN A 650 16.84 46.18 2.64
C GLN A 650 17.27 45.14 1.59
N ALA A 651 16.47 44.96 0.53
CA ALA A 651 16.83 44.08 -0.59
C ALA A 651 18.06 44.56 -1.39
N ASP A 652 18.29 45.88 -1.47
CA ASP A 652 19.48 46.46 -2.09
C ASP A 652 20.74 46.32 -1.21
N LEU A 653 20.61 46.42 0.11
CA LEU A 653 21.69 46.17 1.07
C LEU A 653 22.12 44.69 1.08
N MET A 654 21.17 43.77 0.90
CA MET A 654 21.43 42.32 0.75
C MET A 654 21.96 41.93 -0.64
N ASP A 655 21.96 42.85 -1.60
CA ASP A 655 22.39 42.66 -3.01
C ASP A 655 21.85 41.37 -3.66
N LEU A 656 20.54 41.11 -3.47
CA LEU A 656 19.86 39.88 -3.86
C LEU A 656 19.96 39.60 -5.37
N LYS A 657 20.56 38.46 -5.72
CA LYS A 657 20.79 38.03 -7.11
C LYS A 657 20.24 36.63 -7.38
N ALA A 658 19.93 36.37 -8.65
CA ALA A 658 19.82 35.02 -9.22
C ALA A 658 20.22 34.99 -10.68
N THR A 659 20.56 33.80 -11.17
CA THR A 659 20.72 33.52 -12.59
C THR A 659 19.38 33.07 -13.19
N LYS A 660 19.03 33.64 -14.35
CA LYS A 660 17.92 33.18 -15.21
C LYS A 660 18.32 31.95 -16.06
N LYS A 661 19.61 31.67 -16.17
CA LYS A 661 20.19 30.54 -16.91
C LYS A 661 20.46 29.34 -15.98
N GLY A 662 20.64 28.17 -16.58
CA GLY A 662 20.80 26.90 -15.85
C GLY A 662 19.47 26.21 -15.59
N ASN A 663 19.52 25.15 -14.79
CA ASN A 663 18.36 24.36 -14.42
C ASN A 663 17.48 25.17 -13.45
N VAL A 664 16.18 24.91 -13.47
CA VAL A 664 15.27 25.48 -12.48
C VAL A 664 15.50 24.87 -11.10
N GLU A 665 15.59 25.75 -10.10
CA GLU A 665 15.44 25.41 -8.69
C GLU A 665 14.30 26.26 -8.14
N ALA A 666 13.39 25.64 -7.39
CA ALA A 666 12.24 26.31 -6.80
C ALA A 666 11.90 25.68 -5.44
N VAL A 667 11.18 26.39 -4.58
CA VAL A 667 10.68 25.85 -3.31
C VAL A 667 9.16 25.68 -3.41
N ILE A 668 8.65 24.57 -2.87
CA ILE A 668 7.20 24.35 -2.76
C ILE A 668 6.66 25.16 -1.59
N ILE A 669 5.72 26.06 -1.87
CA ILE A 669 5.01 26.82 -0.84
C ILE A 669 3.80 26.02 -0.33
N GLU A 670 3.05 25.42 -1.26
CA GLU A 670 1.79 24.74 -0.97
C GLU A 670 1.47 23.67 -2.02
N SER A 671 0.82 22.59 -1.59
CA SER A 671 0.39 21.46 -2.43
C SER A 671 -1.11 21.20 -2.25
N SER A 672 -1.84 21.00 -3.35
CA SER A 672 -3.30 20.86 -3.36
C SER A 672 -3.81 20.01 -4.53
N VAL A 673 -5.09 19.60 -4.45
CA VAL A 673 -5.76 18.82 -5.51
C VAL A 673 -6.99 19.55 -6.01
N ILE A 674 -6.92 20.05 -7.24
CA ILE A 674 -8.02 20.81 -7.86
C ILE A 674 -8.78 19.90 -8.82
N HIS A 675 -10.10 19.82 -8.68
CA HIS A 675 -10.96 19.03 -9.56
C HIS A 675 -10.78 19.43 -11.03
N GLY A 676 -10.66 18.44 -11.93
CA GLY A 676 -10.40 18.65 -13.36
C GLY A 676 -8.94 18.96 -13.76
N ILE A 677 -8.17 19.64 -12.91
CA ILE A 677 -6.74 19.93 -13.15
C ILE A 677 -5.84 18.81 -12.61
N GLY A 678 -6.20 18.22 -11.47
CA GLY A 678 -5.47 17.17 -10.76
C GLY A 678 -4.56 17.73 -9.66
N LYS A 679 -3.45 17.04 -9.41
CA LYS A 679 -2.42 17.45 -8.44
C LYS A 679 -1.67 18.70 -8.91
N VAL A 680 -1.59 19.70 -8.03
CA VAL A 680 -1.09 21.04 -8.30
C VAL A 680 -0.26 21.53 -7.12
N CYS A 681 0.86 22.21 -7.39
CA CYS A 681 1.69 22.84 -6.35
C CYS A 681 1.93 24.31 -6.69
N THR A 682 1.91 25.16 -5.67
CA THR A 682 2.36 26.56 -5.74
C THR A 682 3.85 26.59 -5.45
N LEU A 683 4.64 27.01 -6.44
CA LEU A 683 6.10 27.05 -6.39
C LEU A 683 6.59 28.49 -6.40
N VAL A 684 7.68 28.80 -5.70
CA VAL A 684 8.43 30.05 -5.91
C VAL A 684 9.77 29.69 -6.52
N VAL A 685 10.03 30.20 -7.73
CA VAL A 685 11.28 29.94 -8.46
C VAL A 685 12.44 30.64 -7.75
N SER A 686 13.46 29.91 -7.31
CA SER A 686 14.66 30.48 -6.68
C SER A 686 15.73 30.79 -7.73
N ARG A 687 15.89 29.91 -8.72
CA ARG A 687 16.93 29.96 -9.76
C ARG A 687 16.39 29.44 -11.09
N GLY A 688 16.98 29.91 -12.19
CA GLY A 688 16.65 29.47 -13.54
C GLY A 688 15.38 30.09 -14.08
N THR A 689 14.88 29.58 -15.20
CA THR A 689 13.67 30.10 -15.86
C THR A 689 12.71 28.94 -16.14
N LEU A 690 11.62 28.85 -15.38
CA LEU A 690 10.67 27.74 -15.51
C LEU A 690 9.81 27.90 -16.76
N LYS A 691 9.69 26.82 -17.54
CA LYS A 691 8.95 26.79 -18.81
C LYS A 691 7.97 25.63 -18.84
N LYS A 692 6.90 25.80 -19.63
CA LYS A 692 5.97 24.71 -19.91
C LYS A 692 6.69 23.52 -20.58
N GLY A 693 6.48 22.32 -20.04
CA GLY A 693 7.04 21.08 -20.55
C GLY A 693 8.35 20.61 -19.89
N CYS A 694 8.96 21.41 -19.01
CA CYS A 694 10.07 21.02 -18.15
C CYS A 694 9.70 19.81 -17.26
N VAL A 695 10.71 19.05 -16.84
CA VAL A 695 10.55 17.91 -15.93
C VAL A 695 11.12 18.31 -14.57
N LEU A 696 10.30 18.27 -13.53
CA LEU A 696 10.70 18.65 -12.17
C LEU A 696 10.63 17.44 -11.24
N VAL A 697 11.46 17.42 -10.21
CA VAL A 697 11.47 16.45 -9.11
C VAL A 697 11.44 17.20 -7.80
N ALA A 698 10.59 16.78 -6.87
CA ALA A 698 10.48 17.32 -5.52
C ALA A 698 10.09 16.20 -4.55
N GLY A 699 10.84 16.05 -3.45
CA GLY A 699 10.69 14.92 -2.54
C GLY A 699 10.72 13.57 -3.27
N ASN A 700 9.69 12.76 -3.03
CA ASN A 700 9.43 11.45 -3.65
C ASN A 700 8.55 11.55 -4.93
N SER A 701 8.32 12.74 -5.46
CA SER A 701 7.41 12.98 -6.58
C SER A 701 8.12 13.66 -7.76
N TRP A 702 7.57 13.45 -8.96
CA TRP A 702 8.03 14.13 -10.17
C TRP A 702 6.85 14.69 -10.96
N CYS A 703 7.11 15.68 -11.80
CA CYS A 703 6.13 16.20 -12.73
C CYS A 703 6.72 16.45 -14.11
N ARG A 704 5.83 16.51 -15.10
CA ARG A 704 6.12 17.22 -16.34
C ARG A 704 5.11 18.35 -16.47
N VAL A 705 5.62 19.59 -16.46
CA VAL A 705 4.80 20.81 -16.38
C VAL A 705 3.79 20.88 -17.52
N LYS A 706 2.50 20.70 -17.20
CA LYS A 706 1.39 20.72 -18.19
C LYS A 706 0.87 22.14 -18.41
N THR A 707 0.50 22.81 -17.31
CA THR A 707 0.09 24.21 -17.26
C THR A 707 0.77 24.89 -16.10
N MET A 708 0.98 26.20 -16.25
CA MET A 708 1.47 27.09 -15.22
C MET A 708 0.49 28.24 -15.14
N HIS A 709 0.12 28.65 -13.93
CA HIS A 709 -0.81 29.74 -13.67
C HIS A 709 -0.21 30.72 -12.66
N ASP A 710 -0.45 32.02 -12.89
CA ASP A 710 -0.20 33.09 -11.92
C ASP A 710 -1.17 32.99 -10.73
N GLU A 711 -0.93 33.78 -9.68
CA GLU A 711 -1.84 33.98 -8.54
C GLU A 711 -3.26 34.44 -8.95
N ASN A 712 -3.37 35.09 -10.11
CA ASN A 712 -4.63 35.56 -10.69
C ASN A 712 -5.26 34.54 -11.68
N GLY A 713 -4.79 33.28 -11.69
CA GLY A 713 -5.29 32.18 -12.52
C GLY A 713 -4.93 32.24 -14.01
N LYS A 714 -4.34 33.36 -14.47
CA LYS A 714 -3.89 33.56 -15.86
C LYS A 714 -2.79 32.55 -16.21
N ILE A 715 -2.83 32.00 -17.43
CA ILE A 715 -1.85 31.02 -17.90
C ILE A 715 -0.52 31.73 -18.19
N VAL A 716 0.55 31.23 -17.58
CA VAL A 716 1.93 31.71 -17.75
C VAL A 716 2.69 30.71 -18.63
N LEU A 717 3.53 31.21 -19.56
CA LEU A 717 4.35 30.35 -20.44
C LEU A 717 5.78 30.17 -19.94
N VAL A 718 6.29 31.19 -19.25
CA VAL A 718 7.67 31.34 -18.76
C VAL A 718 7.61 32.08 -17.44
N ALA A 719 8.29 31.59 -16.40
CA ALA A 719 8.39 32.25 -15.12
C ALA A 719 9.85 32.51 -14.73
N SER A 720 10.11 33.70 -14.20
CA SER A 720 11.43 34.16 -13.78
C SER A 720 11.73 33.82 -12.31
N PRO A 721 12.99 33.94 -11.84
CA PRO A 721 13.29 33.90 -10.42
C PRO A 721 12.42 34.87 -9.60
N SER A 722 12.11 34.43 -8.39
CA SER A 722 11.19 35.00 -7.41
C SER A 722 9.72 35.11 -7.81
N GLN A 723 9.32 34.69 -9.02
CA GLN A 723 7.90 34.67 -9.39
C GLN A 723 7.19 33.44 -8.75
N PRO A 724 6.04 33.63 -8.08
CA PRO A 724 5.19 32.53 -7.62
C PRO A 724 4.40 31.95 -8.82
N VAL A 725 4.33 30.62 -8.91
CA VAL A 725 3.68 29.93 -10.03
C VAL A 725 2.98 28.68 -9.55
N ARG A 726 1.71 28.53 -9.92
CA ARG A 726 0.93 27.32 -9.70
C ARG A 726 1.15 26.34 -10.85
N VAL A 727 1.82 25.22 -10.58
CA VAL A 727 2.24 24.20 -11.56
C VAL A 727 1.37 22.95 -11.48
N SER A 728 0.84 22.52 -12.63
CA SER A 728 0.09 21.26 -12.75
C SER A 728 0.89 20.17 -13.47
N GLY A 729 0.61 18.91 -13.12
CA GLY A 729 1.16 17.74 -13.81
C GLY A 729 1.98 16.78 -12.95
N TRP A 730 1.93 16.95 -11.62
CA TRP A 730 2.54 16.03 -10.65
C TRP A 730 2.00 14.60 -10.79
N LYS A 731 2.88 13.65 -10.49
CA LYS A 731 2.67 12.22 -10.63
C LYS A 731 2.92 11.51 -9.32
N ASP A 732 2.25 10.37 -9.20
CA ASP A 732 2.38 9.44 -8.09
C ASP A 732 1.87 10.07 -6.78
N GLU A 733 2.71 10.73 -5.99
CA GLU A 733 2.33 11.37 -4.72
C GLU A 733 2.08 12.89 -4.87
N LEU A 734 1.76 13.57 -3.77
CA LEU A 734 1.85 15.03 -3.69
C LEU A 734 3.23 15.35 -3.07
N PRO A 735 4.01 16.29 -3.64
CA PRO A 735 5.22 16.78 -2.99
C PRO A 735 4.90 17.57 -1.71
N THR A 736 5.71 17.41 -0.67
CA THR A 736 5.44 18.07 0.62
C THR A 736 5.82 19.55 0.60
N PRO A 737 5.00 20.45 1.19
CA PRO A 737 5.35 21.87 1.34
C PRO A 737 6.71 22.07 2.02
N GLY A 738 7.53 22.94 1.44
CA GLY A 738 8.92 23.19 1.85
C GLY A 738 9.96 22.36 1.10
N ASP A 739 9.58 21.34 0.31
CA ASP A 739 10.51 20.59 -0.51
C ASP A 739 11.21 21.48 -1.56
N LEU A 740 12.48 21.17 -1.83
CA LEU A 740 13.23 21.74 -2.94
C LEU A 740 12.86 21.01 -4.24
N VAL A 741 12.44 21.78 -5.23
CA VAL A 741 12.14 21.37 -6.59
C VAL A 741 13.37 21.55 -7.46
N LEU A 742 13.82 20.49 -8.13
CA LEU A 742 14.96 20.49 -9.05
C LEU A 742 14.52 20.06 -10.45
N GLU A 743 14.99 20.75 -11.49
CA GLU A 743 14.76 20.36 -12.88
C GLU A 743 15.68 19.22 -13.33
N ALA A 744 15.06 18.21 -13.94
CA ALA A 744 15.70 17.05 -14.54
C ALA A 744 15.74 17.18 -16.07
N GLU A 745 16.85 16.78 -16.68
CA GLU A 745 17.04 16.81 -18.15
C GLU A 745 16.06 15.88 -18.89
N THR A 746 15.68 14.75 -18.27
CA THR A 746 14.83 13.72 -18.86
C THR A 746 13.89 13.09 -17.83
N VAL A 747 12.75 12.59 -18.30
CA VAL A 747 11.78 11.84 -17.48
C VAL A 747 12.42 10.59 -16.87
N ASP A 748 13.26 9.89 -17.63
CA ASP A 748 13.93 8.67 -17.15
C ASP A 748 14.92 8.97 -16.00
N ARG A 749 15.60 10.13 -16.04
CA ARG A 749 16.46 10.59 -14.93
C ARG A 749 15.62 10.98 -13.70
N ALA A 750 14.52 11.69 -13.90
CA ALA A 750 13.59 12.05 -12.83
C ALA A 750 13.02 10.81 -12.10
N GLN A 751 12.56 9.80 -12.86
CA GLN A 751 12.03 8.56 -12.30
C GLN A 751 13.10 7.74 -11.55
N LYS A 752 14.35 7.72 -12.04
CA LYS A 752 15.46 7.08 -11.32
C LYS A 752 15.75 7.77 -9.98
N ALA A 753 15.84 9.09 -9.96
CA ALA A 753 16.05 9.85 -8.73
C ALA A 753 14.92 9.61 -7.71
N VAL A 754 13.66 9.68 -8.15
CA VAL A 754 12.49 9.38 -7.30
C VAL A 754 12.53 7.95 -6.75
N ASN A 755 12.77 6.95 -7.60
CA ASN A 755 12.81 5.54 -7.15
C ASN A 755 13.91 5.30 -6.11
N LEU A 756 15.07 5.96 -6.24
CA LEU A 756 16.16 5.86 -5.26
C LEU A 756 15.81 6.53 -3.93
N ARG A 757 15.11 7.68 -3.95
CA ARG A 757 14.60 8.33 -2.73
C ARG A 757 13.55 7.48 -2.02
N ILE A 758 12.64 6.85 -2.79
CA ILE A 758 11.66 5.90 -2.25
C ILE A 758 12.36 4.66 -1.68
N GLU A 759 13.36 4.09 -2.37
CA GLU A 759 14.09 2.92 -1.87
C GLU A 759 14.88 3.25 -0.59
N LYS A 760 15.52 4.42 -0.53
CA LYS A 760 16.20 4.92 0.67
C LYS A 760 15.25 5.13 1.86
N THR A 761 14.14 5.84 1.65
CA THR A 761 13.16 6.10 2.72
C THR A 761 12.45 4.82 3.18
N MET A 762 12.16 3.88 2.27
CA MET A 762 11.65 2.54 2.62
C MET A 762 12.65 1.75 3.46
N ARG A 763 13.95 1.84 3.16
CA ARG A 763 15.01 1.19 3.94
C ARG A 763 15.17 1.81 5.33
N GLU A 764 15.23 3.14 5.42
CA GLU A 764 15.27 3.86 6.71
C GLU A 764 14.02 3.64 7.57
N LYS A 765 12.87 3.36 6.94
CA LYS A 765 11.68 2.89 7.66
C LYS A 765 11.83 1.44 8.12
N ALA A 766 12.24 0.53 7.23
CA ALA A 766 12.42 -0.89 7.56
C ALA A 766 13.47 -1.11 8.68
N ASP A 767 14.54 -0.31 8.71
CA ASP A 767 15.57 -0.37 9.75
C ASP A 767 15.02 0.10 11.12
N ARG A 768 14.16 1.14 11.16
CA ARG A 768 13.44 1.57 12.37
C ARG A 768 12.39 0.56 12.84
N ASP A 769 11.54 0.09 11.93
CA ASP A 769 10.52 -0.93 12.20
C ASP A 769 11.19 -2.22 12.73
N TRP A 770 12.40 -2.56 12.24
CA TRP A 770 13.21 -3.66 12.72
C TRP A 770 13.77 -3.43 14.14
N GLU A 771 14.26 -2.23 14.44
CA GLU A 771 14.77 -1.88 15.77
C GLU A 771 13.66 -1.90 16.83
N GLU A 772 12.49 -1.31 16.56
CA GLU A 772 11.32 -1.40 17.44
C GLU A 772 10.86 -2.85 17.64
N THR A 773 10.83 -3.64 16.55
CA THR A 773 10.48 -5.06 16.60
C THR A 773 11.48 -5.87 17.42
N LYS A 774 12.77 -5.52 17.36
CA LYS A 774 13.84 -6.15 18.13
C LYS A 774 13.68 -5.84 19.61
N ASP A 775 13.47 -4.57 19.97
CA ASP A 775 13.25 -4.14 21.36
C ASP A 775 12.02 -4.80 21.99
N GLN A 776 10.91 -4.91 21.25
CA GLN A 776 9.72 -5.64 21.71
C GLN A 776 10.02 -7.13 21.93
N ARG A 777 10.80 -7.76 21.04
CA ARG A 777 11.21 -9.16 21.17
C ARG A 777 12.16 -9.39 22.34
N ASP A 778 13.10 -8.47 22.60
CA ASP A 778 14.05 -8.59 23.69
C ASP A 778 13.36 -8.35 25.05
N LYS A 779 12.42 -7.40 25.16
CA LYS A 779 11.53 -7.26 26.34
C LYS A 779 10.65 -8.50 26.57
N ALA A 780 10.09 -9.08 25.51
CA ALA A 780 9.32 -10.33 25.59
C ALA A 780 10.20 -11.54 25.99
N ARG A 781 11.48 -11.52 25.61
CA ARG A 781 12.47 -12.54 26.00
C ARG A 781 12.92 -12.38 27.45
N GLU A 782 13.13 -11.15 27.90
CA GLU A 782 13.51 -10.85 29.29
C GLU A 782 12.40 -11.21 30.27
N THR A 783 11.16 -10.80 29.99
CA THR A 783 9.97 -11.21 30.78
C THR A 783 9.80 -12.73 30.79
N TYR A 784 10.01 -13.41 29.67
CA TYR A 784 10.03 -14.88 29.62
C TYR A 784 11.14 -15.50 30.49
N LEU A 785 12.35 -14.94 30.48
CA LEU A 785 13.48 -15.40 31.29
C LEU A 785 13.24 -15.17 32.79
N SER A 786 12.72 -14.00 33.18
CA SER A 786 12.35 -13.68 34.56
C SER A 786 11.25 -14.61 35.09
N ASN A 787 10.16 -14.79 34.33
CA ASN A 787 9.08 -15.73 34.67
C ASN A 787 9.59 -17.18 34.79
N ARG A 788 10.50 -17.59 33.90
CA ARG A 788 11.15 -18.90 33.96
C ARG A 788 12.03 -19.03 35.22
N GLN A 789 12.77 -17.99 35.59
CA GLN A 789 13.66 -18.02 36.74
C GLN A 789 12.88 -18.09 38.07
N GLN A 790 11.82 -17.31 38.23
CA GLN A 790 10.91 -17.40 39.39
C GLN A 790 10.32 -18.82 39.58
N LEU A 791 10.03 -19.55 38.49
CA LEU A 791 9.54 -20.93 38.56
C LEU A 791 10.63 -21.94 38.96
N LEU A 792 11.88 -21.70 38.56
CA LEU A 792 13.04 -22.49 39.00
C LEU A 792 13.32 -22.27 40.50
N ASP A 793 13.26 -21.02 40.96
CA ASP A 793 13.44 -20.64 42.37
C ASP A 793 12.35 -21.24 43.28
N ARG A 794 11.12 -21.38 42.77
CA ARG A 794 10.02 -22.12 43.41
C ARG A 794 10.19 -23.66 43.39
N GLY A 795 11.36 -24.16 42.99
CA GLY A 795 11.74 -25.57 43.07
C GLY A 795 11.20 -26.47 41.96
N GLN A 796 10.53 -25.94 40.94
CA GLN A 796 10.05 -26.75 39.81
C GLN A 796 11.21 -27.03 38.84
N ARG A 797 11.58 -28.31 38.68
CA ARG A 797 12.75 -28.73 37.87
C ARG A 797 12.43 -29.51 36.58
N PHE A 798 11.15 -29.72 36.25
CA PHE A 798 10.75 -30.43 35.03
C PHE A 798 10.46 -29.46 33.87
N GLY A 799 11.29 -29.52 32.82
CA GLY A 799 11.28 -28.56 31.70
C GLY A 799 10.04 -28.57 30.81
N SER A 800 9.30 -29.68 30.75
CA SER A 800 8.02 -29.75 30.03
C SER A 800 6.89 -29.01 30.76
N THR A 801 6.88 -29.05 32.10
CA THR A 801 5.86 -28.41 32.94
C THR A 801 6.07 -26.90 33.06
N LEU A 802 7.32 -26.41 33.17
CA LEU A 802 7.58 -24.96 33.19
C LEU A 802 7.04 -24.26 31.94
N ARG A 803 7.28 -24.83 30.75
CA ARG A 803 6.86 -24.21 29.48
C ARG A 803 5.34 -24.17 29.33
N SER A 804 4.63 -25.20 29.81
CA SER A 804 3.17 -25.20 29.80
C SER A 804 2.56 -24.26 30.86
N ILE A 805 3.19 -24.09 32.02
CA ILE A 805 2.74 -23.15 33.07
C ILE A 805 2.91 -21.69 32.62
N VAL A 806 4.08 -21.30 32.08
CA VAL A 806 4.31 -19.92 31.59
C VAL A 806 3.32 -19.56 30.48
N HIS A 807 3.15 -20.42 29.48
CA HIS A 807 2.19 -20.18 28.41
C HIS A 807 0.72 -20.33 28.85
N ARG A 808 0.42 -21.06 29.93
CA ARG A 808 -0.93 -21.12 30.50
C ARG A 808 -1.30 -19.80 31.17
N ASN A 809 -0.40 -19.22 31.98
CA ASN A 809 -0.63 -17.92 32.59
C ASN A 809 -0.75 -16.82 31.51
N GLN A 810 0.16 -16.78 30.53
CA GLN A 810 0.05 -15.85 29.39
C GLN A 810 -1.19 -16.05 28.51
N ARG A 811 -1.77 -17.27 28.44
CA ARG A 811 -3.06 -17.49 27.78
C ARG A 811 -4.23 -16.99 28.62
N MET A 812 -4.18 -17.15 29.94
CA MET A 812 -5.19 -16.56 30.82
C MET A 812 -5.12 -15.02 30.84
N GLU A 813 -3.95 -14.43 30.64
CA GLU A 813 -3.80 -12.98 30.42
C GLU A 813 -4.23 -12.52 29.01
N LYS A 814 -4.12 -13.38 27.98
CA LYS A 814 -4.50 -13.01 26.60
C LYS A 814 -5.98 -13.18 26.27
N ASP A 815 -6.70 -14.03 27.01
CA ASP A 815 -8.12 -14.32 26.78
C ASP A 815 -9.03 -13.89 27.95
N VAL A 816 -8.49 -13.14 28.94
CA VAL A 816 -9.31 -12.21 29.73
C VAL A 816 -9.27 -10.87 29.00
N GLU A 817 -10.29 -10.61 28.18
CA GLU A 817 -10.64 -9.22 27.86
C GLU A 817 -10.91 -8.53 29.20
N ASP A 818 -9.99 -7.66 29.62
CA ASP A 818 -10.05 -7.00 30.92
C ASP A 818 -11.42 -6.35 31.12
N GLY A 819 -12.05 -6.65 32.27
CA GLY A 819 -13.31 -6.04 32.71
C GLY A 819 -13.25 -4.52 32.95
N SER A 820 -12.15 -3.88 32.58
CA SER A 820 -12.09 -2.45 32.27
C SER A 820 -13.14 -2.06 31.22
N PRO A 821 -13.77 -0.88 31.31
CA PRO A 821 -14.69 -0.43 30.28
C PRO A 821 -13.94 -0.30 28.95
N LYS A 822 -14.43 -0.97 27.90
CA LYS A 822 -13.91 -0.86 26.53
C LYS A 822 -13.54 0.59 26.21
N PHE A 823 -12.24 0.89 26.04
CA PHE A 823 -11.79 2.18 25.55
C PHE A 823 -12.55 2.48 24.27
N ARG A 824 -13.40 3.51 24.29
CA ARG A 824 -14.29 3.81 23.17
C ARG A 824 -13.44 4.46 22.09
N LEU A 825 -13.04 3.62 21.13
CA LEU A 825 -12.27 4.01 19.97
C LEU A 825 -13.09 4.98 19.12
N ILE A 826 -12.52 6.15 18.85
CA ILE A 826 -13.02 7.04 17.81
C ILE A 826 -12.10 6.90 16.61
N VAL A 827 -12.69 6.45 15.51
CA VAL A 827 -12.01 6.24 14.24
C VAL A 827 -12.37 7.40 13.33
N ILE A 828 -11.37 8.10 12.81
CA ILE A 828 -11.58 9.25 11.91
C ILE A 828 -10.82 9.10 10.61
N LEU A 829 -11.39 9.72 9.58
CA LEU A 829 -10.80 9.92 8.26
C LEU A 829 -10.80 11.42 7.97
N ILE A 830 -9.69 11.96 7.45
CA ILE A 830 -9.54 13.40 7.24
C ILE A 830 -9.23 13.69 5.77
N ARG A 831 -9.99 14.60 5.17
CA ARG A 831 -9.76 15.07 3.79
C ARG A 831 -9.71 16.60 3.75
N THR A 832 -8.60 17.17 3.29
CA THR A 832 -8.39 18.63 3.24
C THR A 832 -8.22 19.14 1.81
N ASP A 833 -8.27 20.46 1.62
CA ASP A 833 -8.02 21.10 0.32
C ASP A 833 -6.53 21.25 -0.01
N VAL A 834 -5.72 21.57 1.00
CA VAL A 834 -4.27 21.73 0.90
C VAL A 834 -3.53 20.90 1.95
N GLU A 835 -2.26 20.59 1.67
CA GLU A 835 -1.41 19.76 2.52
C GLU A 835 -0.99 20.45 3.83
N GLY A 836 -0.69 21.75 3.79
CA GLY A 836 -0.27 22.47 5.00
C GLY A 836 -1.34 22.49 6.09
N THR A 837 -2.62 22.53 5.70
CA THR A 837 -3.76 22.52 6.62
C THR A 837 -4.01 21.12 7.17
N LEU A 838 -3.67 20.08 6.40
CA LEU A 838 -3.67 18.70 6.89
C LEU A 838 -2.59 18.51 7.96
N GLU A 839 -1.35 18.94 7.71
CA GLU A 839 -0.27 18.92 8.72
C GLU A 839 -0.65 19.66 10.00
N ALA A 840 -1.26 20.85 9.89
CA ALA A 840 -1.72 21.62 11.06
C ALA A 840 -2.79 20.86 11.87
N ILE A 841 -3.73 20.17 11.19
CA ILE A 841 -4.71 19.30 11.86
C ILE A 841 -4.01 18.10 12.51
N LEU A 842 -3.07 17.43 11.84
CA LEU A 842 -2.30 16.33 12.39
C LEU A 842 -1.49 16.75 13.62
N GLU A 843 -0.87 17.93 13.60
CA GLU A 843 -0.14 18.51 14.73
C GLU A 843 -1.05 18.74 15.93
N ILE A 844 -2.27 19.27 15.73
CA ILE A 844 -3.29 19.38 16.78
C ILE A 844 -3.67 18.00 17.34
N LEU A 845 -3.95 17.02 16.48
CA LEU A 845 -4.37 15.69 16.90
C LEU A 845 -3.25 14.93 17.65
N ASN A 846 -1.98 15.21 17.35
CA ASN A 846 -0.84 14.69 18.11
C ASN A 846 -0.74 15.25 19.54
N THR A 847 -1.42 16.36 19.86
CA THR A 847 -1.51 16.87 21.24
C THR A 847 -2.52 16.11 22.10
N TYR A 848 -3.31 15.20 21.51
CA TYR A 848 -4.30 14.40 22.21
C TYR A 848 -3.64 13.33 23.08
N ASN A 849 -3.84 13.42 24.40
CA ASN A 849 -3.17 12.60 25.41
C ASN A 849 -4.12 11.99 26.45
N SER A 850 -5.44 11.93 26.19
CA SER A 850 -6.41 11.38 27.14
C SER A 850 -6.38 9.85 27.19
N GLU A 851 -6.45 9.28 28.39
CA GLU A 851 -6.55 7.83 28.60
C GLU A 851 -8.01 7.32 28.48
N GLN A 852 -9.02 8.19 28.65
CA GLN A 852 -10.43 7.77 28.75
C GLN A 852 -11.03 7.33 27.40
N CYS A 853 -10.62 7.98 26.32
CA CYS A 853 -11.00 7.67 24.94
C CYS A 853 -9.74 7.52 24.10
N LYS A 854 -9.79 6.66 23.08
CA LYS A 854 -8.67 6.50 22.15
C LYS A 854 -9.07 7.04 20.79
N LEU A 855 -8.43 8.13 20.38
CA LEU A 855 -8.53 8.62 19.02
C LEU A 855 -7.61 7.80 18.10
N GLN A 856 -8.13 7.36 16.96
CA GLN A 856 -7.38 6.67 15.92
C GLN A 856 -7.69 7.29 14.56
N LEU A 857 -6.68 7.93 13.98
CA LEU A 857 -6.70 8.31 12.57
C LEU A 857 -6.39 7.05 11.72
N VAL A 858 -7.27 6.73 10.76
CA VAL A 858 -7.06 5.59 9.85
C VAL A 858 -6.36 5.99 8.58
N ASP A 859 -6.80 7.08 7.96
CA ASP A 859 -6.29 7.58 6.70
C ASP A 859 -6.51 9.09 6.59
N PHE A 860 -5.60 9.75 5.89
CA PHE A 860 -5.57 11.18 5.68
C PHE A 860 -4.98 11.51 4.32
N GLU A 861 -5.67 12.32 3.52
CA GLU A 861 -5.20 12.70 2.18
C GLU A 861 -5.74 14.06 1.78
N VAL A 862 -5.01 14.76 0.91
CA VAL A 862 -5.41 16.05 0.35
C VAL A 862 -6.25 15.83 -0.90
N GLY A 863 -7.47 16.39 -0.91
CA GLY A 863 -8.39 16.41 -2.04
C GLY A 863 -9.84 16.15 -1.64
N PRO A 864 -10.77 16.22 -2.61
CA PRO A 864 -12.15 15.83 -2.38
C PRO A 864 -12.24 14.35 -1.99
N PRO A 865 -13.18 13.98 -1.09
CA PRO A 865 -13.38 12.59 -0.72
C PRO A 865 -13.75 11.75 -1.95
N THR A 866 -13.42 10.46 -1.90
CA THR A 866 -13.62 9.50 -2.98
C THR A 866 -14.55 8.36 -2.55
N GLU A 867 -14.98 7.54 -3.52
CA GLU A 867 -15.84 6.38 -3.23
C GLU A 867 -15.16 5.36 -2.30
N LYS A 868 -13.82 5.26 -2.36
CA LYS A 868 -13.03 4.39 -1.47
C LYS A 868 -13.07 4.83 -0.01
N ASP A 869 -13.12 6.13 0.22
CA ASP A 869 -13.09 6.71 1.56
C ASP A 869 -14.40 6.37 2.29
N ILE A 870 -15.52 6.32 1.55
CA ILE A 870 -16.83 5.85 2.07
C ILE A 870 -16.78 4.34 2.36
N GLU A 871 -16.16 3.53 1.49
CA GLU A 871 -15.99 2.09 1.70
C GLU A 871 -15.14 1.82 2.96
N LEU A 872 -14.00 2.51 3.10
CA LEU A 872 -13.12 2.44 4.27
C LEU A 872 -13.81 2.92 5.55
N ALA A 873 -14.57 4.03 5.48
CA ALA A 873 -15.38 4.53 6.59
C ALA A 873 -16.41 3.50 7.05
N LYS A 874 -17.08 2.84 6.09
CA LYS A 874 -18.08 1.81 6.36
C LYS A 874 -17.48 0.54 6.98
N GLU A 875 -16.31 0.10 6.51
CA GLU A 875 -15.62 -1.08 7.08
C GLU A 875 -15.07 -0.82 8.49
N THR A 876 -14.61 0.41 8.77
CA THR A 876 -13.99 0.78 10.05
C THR A 876 -14.95 1.43 11.05
N GLY A 877 -16.14 1.84 10.62
CA GLY A 877 -17.07 2.63 11.44
C GLY A 877 -16.59 4.07 11.69
N ALA A 878 -15.79 4.63 10.78
CA ALA A 878 -15.15 5.93 10.94
C ALA A 878 -16.05 7.11 10.52
N THR A 879 -15.91 8.23 11.23
CA THR A 879 -16.52 9.53 10.86
C THR A 879 -15.59 10.23 9.86
N LEU A 880 -16.14 10.74 8.75
CA LEU A 880 -15.36 11.42 7.70
C LEU A 880 -15.41 12.94 7.89
N TYR A 881 -14.27 13.51 8.24
CA TYR A 881 -14.09 14.96 8.41
C TYR A 881 -13.51 15.57 7.12
N THR A 882 -14.20 16.57 6.55
CA THR A 882 -13.72 17.28 5.35
C THR A 882 -13.45 18.75 5.64
N PHE A 883 -12.24 19.23 5.34
CA PHE A 883 -11.81 20.60 5.60
C PHE A 883 -11.70 21.43 4.30
N ASN A 884 -12.47 22.52 4.21
CA ASN A 884 -12.53 23.45 3.06
C ASN A 884 -12.72 22.77 1.69
N VAL A 885 -13.39 21.61 1.70
CA VAL A 885 -13.52 20.69 0.56
C VAL A 885 -15.00 20.46 0.24
N GLU A 886 -15.36 20.67 -1.03
CA GLU A 886 -16.72 20.41 -1.52
C GLU A 886 -16.95 18.92 -1.82
N THR A 887 -17.88 18.31 -1.09
CA THR A 887 -18.37 16.95 -1.34
C THR A 887 -19.32 16.93 -2.55
N THR A 888 -19.04 16.09 -3.56
CA THR A 888 -19.98 15.92 -4.70
C THR A 888 -21.30 15.27 -4.24
N THR A 889 -22.42 15.67 -4.84
CA THR A 889 -23.77 15.13 -4.51
C THR A 889 -23.87 13.61 -4.55
N LYS A 890 -23.20 12.96 -5.52
CA LYS A 890 -23.09 11.49 -5.64
C LYS A 890 -22.45 10.83 -4.41
N ILE A 891 -21.47 11.50 -3.79
CA ILE A 891 -20.75 10.99 -2.61
C ILE A 891 -21.63 11.11 -1.38
N LYS A 892 -22.32 12.23 -1.19
CA LYS A 892 -23.33 12.40 -0.13
C LYS A 892 -24.39 11.31 -0.19
N GLN A 893 -25.03 11.11 -1.35
CA GLN A 893 -26.03 10.06 -1.55
C GLN A 893 -25.52 8.64 -1.24
N ARG A 894 -24.24 8.33 -1.52
CA ARG A 894 -23.64 7.04 -1.15
C ARG A 894 -23.31 6.93 0.33
N ALA A 895 -22.88 8.02 0.97
CA ALA A 895 -22.62 8.06 2.40
C ALA A 895 -23.93 7.88 3.19
N ASP A 896 -24.99 8.57 2.80
CA ASP A 896 -26.35 8.40 3.34
C ASP A 896 -26.83 6.94 3.20
N ALA A 897 -26.64 6.33 2.01
CA ALA A 897 -26.99 4.93 1.76
C ALA A 897 -26.07 3.91 2.47
N ALA A 898 -24.88 4.31 2.88
CA ALA A 898 -23.93 3.50 3.63
C ALA A 898 -24.05 3.67 5.16
N GLY A 899 -24.75 4.70 5.63
CA GLY A 899 -24.79 5.10 7.05
C GLY A 899 -23.50 5.77 7.54
N VAL A 900 -22.72 6.39 6.64
CA VAL A 900 -21.45 7.07 6.96
C VAL A 900 -21.70 8.56 7.18
N GLN A 901 -21.32 9.08 8.34
CA GLN A 901 -21.40 10.51 8.66
C GLN A 901 -20.25 11.28 7.98
N ILE A 902 -20.59 12.39 7.31
CA ILE A 902 -19.64 13.30 6.68
C ILE A 902 -19.85 14.71 7.25
N ASP A 903 -18.87 15.22 7.99
CA ASP A 903 -18.92 16.55 8.59
C ASP A 903 -17.94 17.49 7.89
N SER A 904 -18.45 18.62 7.38
CA SER A 904 -17.70 19.58 6.57
C SER A 904 -17.45 20.89 7.33
N PHE A 905 -16.19 21.32 7.39
CA PHE A 905 -15.75 22.51 8.13
C PHE A 905 -14.89 23.42 7.25
N ASN A 906 -15.03 24.74 7.43
CA ASN A 906 -14.21 25.76 6.75
C ASN A 906 -13.33 26.56 7.72
N VAL A 907 -13.26 26.14 8.99
CA VAL A 907 -12.58 26.84 10.10
C VAL A 907 -12.10 25.80 11.11
N ILE A 908 -10.81 25.79 11.44
CA ILE A 908 -10.19 24.68 12.21
C ILE A 908 -10.78 24.55 13.62
N TYR A 909 -10.97 25.65 14.36
CA TYR A 909 -11.50 25.58 15.73
C TYR A 909 -12.88 24.89 15.78
N ARG A 910 -13.76 25.14 14.80
CA ARG A 910 -15.08 24.48 14.74
C ARG A 910 -14.99 22.97 14.49
N MET A 911 -13.98 22.52 13.74
CA MET A 911 -13.71 21.09 13.55
C MET A 911 -13.19 20.46 14.85
N VAL A 912 -12.29 21.15 15.55
CA VAL A 912 -11.73 20.71 16.84
C VAL A 912 -12.82 20.67 17.93
N GLU A 913 -13.69 21.68 18.00
CA GLU A 913 -14.88 21.72 18.87
C GLU A 913 -15.85 20.58 18.57
N ALA A 914 -16.15 20.32 17.30
CA ALA A 914 -17.02 19.21 16.90
C ALA A 914 -16.40 17.85 17.28
N LEU A 915 -15.10 17.67 17.05
CA LEU A 915 -14.37 16.46 17.45
C LEU A 915 -14.30 16.30 18.98
N LYS A 916 -14.14 17.39 19.73
CA LYS A 916 -14.26 17.41 21.21
C LYS A 916 -15.68 17.04 21.65
N GLY A 917 -16.70 17.52 20.94
CA GLY A 917 -18.10 17.15 21.14
C GLY A 917 -18.37 15.67 20.86
N GLU A 918 -17.81 15.09 19.79
CA GLU A 918 -17.94 13.67 19.48
C GLU A 918 -17.23 12.79 20.51
N LEU A 919 -16.02 13.18 20.93
CA LEU A 919 -15.29 12.55 22.04
C LEU A 919 -16.12 12.56 23.34
N SER A 920 -16.66 13.73 23.71
CA SER A 920 -17.49 13.91 24.92
C SER A 920 -18.81 13.13 24.85
N ALA A 921 -19.47 13.10 23.69
CA ALA A 921 -20.66 12.28 23.46
C ALA A 921 -20.38 10.77 23.57
N ARG A 922 -19.16 10.33 23.24
CA ARG A 922 -18.73 8.95 23.39
C ARG A 922 -18.08 8.65 24.76
N LEU A 923 -17.87 9.58 25.68
CA LEU A 923 -17.41 9.23 27.05
C LEU A 923 -18.49 8.41 27.81
N PRO A 924 -18.11 7.46 28.69
CA PRO A 924 -19.05 6.84 29.61
C PRO A 924 -19.56 7.88 30.61
N LYS A 925 -20.88 7.98 30.79
CA LYS A 925 -21.46 8.89 31.79
C LYS A 925 -21.06 8.43 33.19
N ARG A 926 -20.49 9.34 33.97
CA ARG A 926 -20.14 9.09 35.37
C ARG A 926 -21.41 9.05 36.21
N THR A 927 -21.58 7.98 36.98
CA THR A 927 -22.64 7.86 37.97
C THR A 927 -22.15 8.41 39.30
N GLU A 928 -22.76 9.48 39.79
CA GLU A 928 -22.54 9.98 41.14
C GLU A 928 -23.73 9.60 42.03
N LEU A 929 -23.42 9.17 43.25
CA LEU A 929 -24.40 8.77 44.25
C LEU A 929 -24.72 10.00 45.11
N HIS A 930 -25.89 10.60 44.89
CA HIS A 930 -26.37 11.71 45.72
C HIS A 930 -27.20 11.16 46.87
N LEU A 931 -26.91 11.56 48.12
CA LEU A 931 -27.70 11.16 49.28
C LEU A 931 -29.10 11.81 49.20
N VAL A 932 -30.17 11.01 49.33
CA VAL A 932 -31.57 11.46 49.22
C VAL A 932 -32.39 11.15 50.48
N GLY A 933 -31.90 10.29 51.37
CA GLY A 933 -32.46 10.12 52.69
C GLY A 933 -31.58 9.32 53.64
N GLU A 934 -31.90 9.44 54.92
CA GLU A 934 -31.27 8.73 56.03
C GLU A 934 -32.35 8.10 56.93
N GLY A 935 -32.04 6.96 57.52
CA GLY A 935 -32.89 6.24 58.46
C GLY A 935 -32.08 5.32 59.37
N HIS A 936 -32.78 4.63 60.26
CA HIS A 936 -32.17 3.63 61.14
C HIS A 936 -33.08 2.41 61.29
N VAL A 937 -32.48 1.24 61.48
CA VAL A 937 -33.18 -0.03 61.65
C VAL A 937 -33.72 -0.12 63.08
N LEU A 938 -35.04 -0.17 63.21
CA LEU A 938 -35.73 -0.45 64.45
C LEU A 938 -35.66 -1.93 64.81
N LYS A 939 -35.81 -2.84 63.82
CA LYS A 939 -35.87 -4.29 64.07
C LYS A 939 -35.63 -5.18 62.84
N GLU A 940 -35.03 -6.35 63.03
CA GLU A 940 -35.00 -7.42 62.02
C GLU A 940 -36.28 -8.27 62.08
N PHE A 941 -36.92 -8.50 60.92
CA PHE A 941 -38.01 -9.45 60.74
C PHE A 941 -37.58 -10.60 59.82
N MET A 942 -37.96 -11.83 60.16
CA MET A 942 -37.66 -13.03 59.37
C MET A 942 -38.95 -13.61 58.77
N ILE A 943 -39.25 -13.28 57.52
CA ILE A 943 -40.47 -13.72 56.84
C ILE A 943 -40.17 -14.92 55.93
N SER A 944 -41.02 -15.94 55.97
CA SER A 944 -40.98 -17.08 55.05
C SER A 944 -42.08 -16.93 53.99
N ASP A 945 -41.71 -16.53 52.77
CA ASP A 945 -42.65 -16.51 51.66
C ASP A 945 -42.75 -17.90 50.99
N ARG A 946 -43.99 -18.39 50.86
CA ARG A 946 -44.43 -19.59 50.12
C ARG A 946 -43.39 -20.71 49.98
N GLY A 947 -42.89 -21.23 51.10
CA GLY A 947 -42.05 -22.44 51.16
C GLY A 947 -40.57 -22.25 50.81
N ARG A 948 -40.06 -21.01 50.65
CA ARG A 948 -38.63 -20.73 50.45
C ARG A 948 -37.91 -20.43 51.77
N LYS A 949 -36.57 -20.41 51.73
CA LYS A 949 -35.70 -20.03 52.87
C LYS A 949 -36.14 -18.68 53.45
N ARG A 950 -36.14 -18.57 54.79
CA ARG A 950 -36.50 -17.34 55.52
C ARG A 950 -35.65 -16.16 55.03
N GLN A 951 -36.29 -15.04 54.69
CA GLN A 951 -35.63 -13.83 54.24
C GLN A 951 -35.59 -12.79 55.37
N PRO A 952 -34.42 -12.19 55.67
CA PRO A 952 -34.31 -11.08 56.60
C PRO A 952 -34.84 -9.79 55.95
N ILE A 953 -35.59 -9.02 56.73
CA ILE A 953 -36.17 -7.74 56.36
C ILE A 953 -35.83 -6.74 57.47
N ALA A 954 -35.24 -5.60 57.11
CA ALA A 954 -34.99 -4.51 58.03
C ALA A 954 -36.25 -3.65 58.16
N GLY A 955 -36.86 -3.64 59.34
CA GLY A 955 -37.87 -2.63 59.69
C GLY A 955 -37.14 -1.33 60.03
N THR A 956 -37.20 -0.36 59.13
CA THR A 956 -36.42 0.88 59.15
C THR A 956 -37.33 2.09 59.28
N LEU A 957 -36.98 3.04 60.14
CA LEU A 957 -37.64 4.34 60.22
C LEU A 957 -36.87 5.36 59.38
N VAL A 958 -37.56 6.08 58.49
CA VAL A 958 -36.98 7.17 57.70
C VAL A 958 -36.86 8.42 58.58
N ASN A 959 -35.64 8.77 58.97
CA ASN A 959 -35.35 9.95 59.81
C ASN A 959 -35.50 11.25 59.02
N TRP A 960 -35.02 11.25 57.77
CA TRP A 960 -35.00 12.42 56.91
C TRP A 960 -34.92 12.01 55.44
N GLY A 961 -35.52 12.81 54.55
CA GLY A 961 -35.51 12.57 53.12
C GLY A 961 -36.60 11.62 52.63
N ASN A 962 -36.34 10.94 51.52
CA ASN A 962 -37.30 10.05 50.87
C ASN A 962 -36.62 8.77 50.35
N PHE A 963 -37.15 7.63 50.74
CA PHE A 963 -36.67 6.30 50.33
C PHE A 963 -37.47 5.87 49.09
N ASP A 964 -36.83 5.86 47.91
CA ASP A 964 -37.39 5.28 46.68
C ASP A 964 -36.84 3.84 46.50
N ARG A 965 -37.66 2.93 45.99
CA ARG A 965 -37.23 1.56 45.65
C ARG A 965 -36.05 1.50 44.68
N HIS A 966 -35.89 2.50 43.81
CA HIS A 966 -34.82 2.55 42.80
C HIS A 966 -33.49 3.16 43.30
N CYS A 967 -33.41 3.57 44.57
CA CYS A 967 -32.16 4.03 45.19
C CYS A 967 -31.20 2.87 45.52
N VAL A 968 -29.91 3.19 45.64
CA VAL A 968 -28.89 2.33 46.24
C VAL A 968 -28.93 2.55 47.74
N TYR A 969 -29.07 1.48 48.51
CA TYR A 969 -29.10 1.54 49.97
C TYR A 969 -27.79 1.05 50.54
N LYS A 970 -27.24 1.82 51.47
CA LYS A 970 -26.01 1.53 52.20
C LYS A 970 -26.35 1.39 53.69
N PHE A 971 -26.03 0.23 54.25
CA PHE A 971 -26.27 -0.08 55.65
C PHE A 971 -24.95 -0.03 56.42
N THR A 972 -24.90 0.74 57.49
CA THR A 972 -23.70 0.97 58.31
C THR A 972 -23.95 0.62 59.77
N ARG A 973 -22.95 0.01 60.42
CA ARG A 973 -22.96 -0.31 61.85
C ARG A 973 -21.74 0.29 62.50
N GLY A 974 -21.92 1.41 63.18
CA GLY A 974 -20.82 2.33 63.49
C GLY A 974 -20.13 2.73 62.19
N ASN A 975 -18.81 2.53 62.10
CA ASN A 975 -18.03 2.90 60.91
C ASN A 975 -17.87 1.78 59.86
N GLN A 976 -18.55 0.63 60.00
CA GLN A 976 -18.44 -0.49 59.04
C GLN A 976 -19.66 -0.57 58.12
N VAL A 977 -19.43 -0.60 56.82
CA VAL A 977 -20.45 -0.87 55.80
C VAL A 977 -20.79 -2.36 55.82
N ILE A 978 -22.04 -2.70 56.13
CA ILE A 978 -22.58 -4.06 56.13
C ILE A 978 -23.03 -4.46 54.73
N PHE A 979 -23.67 -3.53 54.01
CA PHE A 979 -24.24 -3.74 52.70
C PHE A 979 -24.22 -2.44 51.90
N GLU A 980 -24.04 -2.56 50.59
CA GLU A 980 -24.26 -1.49 49.63
C GLU A 980 -24.88 -2.11 48.37
N GLY A 981 -26.08 -1.67 47.99
CA GLY A 981 -26.77 -2.24 46.82
C GLY A 981 -28.26 -1.91 46.74
N GLU A 982 -28.93 -2.49 45.74
CA GLU A 982 -30.36 -2.29 45.48
C GLU A 982 -31.23 -3.27 46.30
N ILE A 983 -32.42 -2.82 46.69
CA ILE A 983 -33.39 -3.59 47.49
C ILE A 983 -34.32 -4.44 46.62
N GLU A 984 -34.66 -5.64 47.08
CA GLU A 984 -35.57 -6.56 46.36
C GLU A 984 -37.02 -6.05 46.46
N THR A 985 -37.48 -5.69 47.66
CA THR A 985 -38.82 -5.09 47.90
C THR A 985 -38.81 -4.10 49.06
N MET A 986 -39.73 -3.14 49.01
CA MET A 986 -40.05 -2.20 50.09
C MET A 986 -41.55 -2.31 50.42
N LYS A 987 -41.90 -2.37 51.70
CA LYS A 987 -43.29 -2.47 52.16
C LYS A 987 -43.55 -1.55 53.35
N ALA A 988 -44.72 -0.93 53.39
CA ALA A 988 -45.24 -0.25 54.59
C ALA A 988 -46.46 -1.04 55.09
N GLY A 989 -46.38 -1.58 56.30
CA GLY A 989 -47.38 -2.55 56.78
C GLY A 989 -47.47 -3.77 55.87
N MET A 990 -48.63 -3.97 55.23
CA MET A 990 -48.87 -5.08 54.28
C MET A 990 -48.74 -4.68 52.80
N GLU A 991 -48.67 -3.38 52.48
CA GLU A 991 -48.68 -2.88 51.11
C GLU A 991 -47.25 -2.71 50.57
N VAL A 992 -47.06 -2.99 49.27
CA VAL A 992 -45.79 -2.73 48.57
C VAL A 992 -45.78 -1.28 48.14
N VAL A 993 -44.81 -0.51 48.62
CA VAL A 993 -44.73 0.94 48.40
C VAL A 993 -43.47 1.25 47.58
N THR A 994 -43.58 2.18 46.63
CA THR A 994 -42.46 2.62 45.79
C THR A 994 -41.65 3.75 46.42
N ASN A 995 -42.28 4.58 47.25
CA ASN A 995 -41.69 5.77 47.87
C ASN A 995 -42.17 5.95 49.32
N ALA A 996 -41.24 6.19 50.25
CA ALA A 996 -41.53 6.41 51.66
C ALA A 996 -40.87 7.71 52.18
N LYS A 997 -41.69 8.57 52.77
CA LYS A 997 -41.30 9.90 53.25
C LYS A 997 -40.81 9.84 54.70
N THR A 998 -40.16 10.91 55.16
CA THR A 998 -39.83 11.18 56.57
C THR A 998 -40.91 10.73 57.55
N ASN A 999 -40.50 10.11 58.66
CA ASN A 999 -41.34 9.52 59.72
C ASN A 999 -42.25 8.36 59.27
N THR A 1000 -41.97 7.72 58.12
CA THR A 1000 -42.64 6.46 57.72
C THR A 1000 -41.79 5.25 58.12
N GLU A 1001 -42.41 4.25 58.72
CA GLU A 1001 -41.81 2.92 58.94
C GLU A 1001 -41.92 2.06 57.68
N VAL A 1002 -40.79 1.52 57.21
CA VAL A 1002 -40.73 0.64 56.04
C VAL A 1002 -39.92 -0.63 56.29
N GLY A 1003 -40.45 -1.76 55.84
CA GLY A 1003 -39.72 -3.02 55.72
C GLY A 1003 -38.93 -3.06 54.42
N LEU A 1004 -37.60 -3.04 54.51
CA LEU A 1004 -36.66 -3.17 53.40
C LEU A 1004 -36.16 -4.62 53.31
N ALA A 1005 -36.41 -5.29 52.19
CA ALA A 1005 -35.91 -6.64 51.92
C ALA A 1005 -34.69 -6.58 50.99
N LEU A 1006 -33.55 -7.12 51.42
CA LEU A 1006 -32.34 -7.19 50.60
C LEU A 1006 -32.30 -8.42 49.70
N SER A 1007 -31.57 -8.28 48.60
CA SER A 1007 -31.28 -9.35 47.63
C SER A 1007 -30.35 -10.43 48.20
N ASP A 1008 -29.34 -10.04 49.00
CA ASP A 1008 -28.48 -10.99 49.71
C ASP A 1008 -29.13 -11.41 51.04
N LYS A 1009 -29.21 -12.73 51.26
CA LYS A 1009 -29.96 -13.38 52.33
C LYS A 1009 -29.07 -13.86 53.48
N ASN A 1010 -27.76 -13.60 53.38
CA ASN A 1010 -26.79 -13.87 54.46
C ASN A 1010 -26.64 -12.72 55.45
N ILE A 1011 -27.14 -11.53 55.10
CA ILE A 1011 -26.97 -10.29 55.86
C ILE A 1011 -27.92 -10.27 57.06
N ARG A 1012 -27.43 -9.75 58.19
CA ARG A 1012 -28.15 -9.65 59.45
C ARG A 1012 -28.14 -8.22 59.98
N PHE A 1013 -29.33 -7.68 60.19
CA PHE A 1013 -29.54 -6.35 60.75
C PHE A 1013 -29.56 -6.42 62.29
N LYS A 1014 -29.17 -5.32 62.92
CA LYS A 1014 -29.35 -5.06 64.34
C LYS A 1014 -30.18 -3.81 64.52
N GLU A 1015 -30.76 -3.68 65.70
CA GLU A 1015 -31.37 -2.43 66.17
C GLU A 1015 -30.27 -1.35 66.20
N ASP A 1016 -30.60 -0.13 65.78
CA ASP A 1016 -29.70 1.02 65.57
C ASP A 1016 -28.65 0.91 64.44
N ASP A 1017 -28.76 -0.05 63.52
CA ASP A 1017 -28.00 0.02 62.24
C ASP A 1017 -28.48 1.24 61.41
N GLN A 1018 -27.55 2.05 60.89
CA GLN A 1018 -27.87 3.21 60.06
C GLN A 1018 -28.10 2.81 58.59
N VAL A 1019 -28.97 3.56 57.91
CA VAL A 1019 -29.39 3.31 56.53
C VAL A 1019 -29.34 4.62 55.74
N GLU A 1020 -28.48 4.67 54.74
CA GLU A 1020 -28.33 5.79 53.80
C GLU A 1020 -28.92 5.39 52.43
N ALA A 1021 -29.78 6.23 51.86
CA ALA A 1021 -30.39 6.02 50.55
C ALA A 1021 -29.81 7.00 49.51
N TYR A 1022 -29.20 6.45 48.45
CA TYR A 1022 -28.52 7.21 47.40
C TYR A 1022 -29.25 7.11 46.06
N GLU A 1023 -29.50 8.25 45.42
CA GLU A 1023 -29.97 8.35 44.04
C GLU A 1023 -28.78 8.32 43.08
N LYS A 1024 -28.86 7.47 42.05
CA LYS A 1024 -27.88 7.43 40.95
C LYS A 1024 -28.14 8.59 39.99
N ARG A 1025 -27.32 9.64 40.03
CA ARG A 1025 -27.33 10.70 39.01
C ARG A 1025 -26.27 10.41 37.95
N THR A 1026 -26.65 10.51 36.68
CA THR A 1026 -25.70 10.37 35.57
C THR A 1026 -25.28 11.74 35.08
N ILE A 1027 -23.98 12.04 35.23
CA ILE A 1027 -23.37 13.28 34.74
C ILE A 1027 -22.64 12.96 33.43
N THR A 1028 -22.77 13.84 32.45
CA THR A 1028 -21.96 13.82 31.23
C THR A 1028 -20.61 14.46 31.52
N GLU A 1029 -19.52 13.70 31.41
CA GLU A 1029 -18.17 14.25 31.46
C GLU A 1029 -17.83 14.89 30.11
N GLU A 1030 -17.16 16.04 30.15
CA GLU A 1030 -16.46 16.60 28.98
C GLU A 1030 -15.04 16.05 28.93
N ILE A 1031 -14.48 15.90 27.74
CA ILE A 1031 -13.11 15.39 27.64
C ILE A 1031 -12.07 16.43 28.07
N ASP A 1032 -11.15 15.99 28.93
CA ASP A 1032 -9.96 16.75 29.35
C ASP A 1032 -8.91 16.77 28.22
N TRP A 1033 -9.25 17.51 27.16
CA TRP A 1033 -8.34 17.85 26.07
C TRP A 1033 -8.55 19.31 25.69
N TYR A 1034 -7.45 20.06 25.75
CA TYR A 1034 -7.35 21.48 25.44
C TYR A 1034 -6.12 21.67 24.55
N PRO A 1035 -6.26 21.62 23.21
CA PRO A 1035 -5.13 21.76 22.31
C PRO A 1035 -4.49 23.15 22.46
N PRO A 1036 -3.16 23.26 22.53
CA PRO A 1036 -2.47 24.50 22.84
C PRO A 1036 -2.70 25.58 21.78
N GLY A 1037 -3.11 26.76 22.24
CA GLY A 1037 -3.30 27.95 21.41
C GLY A 1037 -4.65 28.02 20.68
N PHE A 1038 -5.68 27.35 21.22
CA PHE A 1038 -7.11 27.51 20.91
C PHE A 1038 -7.85 28.02 22.17
#